data_AF-A0A1B1TF95-F1
#
_entry.id   AF-A0A1B1TF95-F1
#
_cell.length_a   1.000
_cell.length_b   1.000
_cell.length_c   1.000
_cell.angle_alpha   90.00
_cell.angle_beta   90.00
_cell.angle_gamma   90.00
#
_symmetry.space_group_name_H-M   'P 1'
#
loop_
_entity.id
_entity.type
_entity.pdbx_description
1 polymer ?
#
loop_
_entity_poly.entity_id
_entity_poly.type
_entity_poly.pdbx_seq_one_letter_code
_entity_poly.pdbx_strand_id
1 'polypeptide(L)'
;MAGNRFAVHSTAIGLIILMIMMTLTPLAEEYNLDEKEILEASGRQLDDIDCSGYTFEDLFDYNYASFDIGIGDDWATSSMSATAYVNGSNSATVRENLDGLFDGAPGGNNSWISTDEREAVREIGPKCIVDMDTRLGIREGIAHRGGVDWNDFEFVEEGIALDEVDLVPASHSEERNCQNLLASSNCTEVPVSVTDDLQIILFVANGESNNMRFDQLPNQGDSNFTLALNVTNMTNANLMLTFPVLQGLRIANFSMRDDGVEINSFEPEEIYLPDGRLRISQQVDYDKSLWPTGRNLFIDFTTAAPESNDIPEWTGAAPSDNTIIPIMNGGEYSAVSGEEISTWASDTNGWNLECTFADMGWSSRQNQDGDLLVTSPSGTSTTTAECSIKDPFGAQNNDTLTFTFGQPFTATGEITDGENIDFTVTPTGLVSELSVAAHAHQMQIMGTMRSVSLTNAPMTISLPMDGLRPGSVMVMGNAQNSNMLNFEFMLDFGLEKVSLPPVLEIKVNFEGKNATWDASGLKFTLKGEVIDPDGEAVSLSLTLCGSQASDFTKVGKNWEIDVSIATCVQQGITEYDVSISATDESGVVSTLSVTVKDPYATDDTSSETNNGDNEDSESSGLPGVSFMATLAVTLLGAAFASRKKE
;
A
#
# COMPACT_ATOMS: atom_id res chain seq x y z
N MET A 1 -38.64 -71.87 -58.19
CA MET A 1 -39.49 -70.84 -57.57
C MET A 1 -39.69 -71.22 -56.11
N ALA A 2 -39.00 -70.54 -55.18
CA ALA A 2 -39.31 -70.41 -53.76
C ALA A 2 -38.02 -69.98 -53.05
N GLY A 3 -37.68 -68.70 -53.14
CA GLY A 3 -36.60 -68.07 -52.39
C GLY A 3 -37.05 -66.66 -52.03
N ASN A 4 -36.77 -66.25 -50.80
CA ASN A 4 -37.04 -64.92 -50.21
C ASN A 4 -38.48 -64.60 -49.82
N ARG A 5 -38.94 -65.16 -48.69
CA ARG A 5 -40.00 -64.51 -47.88
C ARG A 5 -39.78 -64.46 -46.36
N PHE A 6 -38.70 -65.01 -45.81
CA PHE A 6 -38.49 -65.03 -44.36
C PHE A 6 -37.43 -64.06 -43.80
N ALA A 7 -36.61 -63.41 -44.64
CA ALA A 7 -35.56 -62.50 -44.16
C ALA A 7 -36.05 -61.06 -43.86
N VAL A 8 -37.24 -60.67 -44.33
CA VAL A 8 -37.74 -59.27 -44.23
C VAL A 8 -38.48 -59.01 -42.91
N HIS A 9 -39.00 -60.05 -42.24
CA HIS A 9 -39.75 -59.85 -40.98
C HIS A 9 -38.86 -59.80 -39.73
N SER A 10 -37.65 -60.37 -39.76
CA SER A 10 -36.77 -60.34 -38.59
C SER A 10 -36.06 -59.00 -38.41
N THR A 11 -35.79 -58.27 -39.50
CA THR A 11 -35.15 -56.94 -39.45
C THR A 11 -36.13 -55.84 -39.08
N ALA A 12 -37.37 -55.93 -39.54
CA ALA A 12 -38.43 -54.97 -39.18
C ALA A 12 -38.83 -55.07 -37.70
N ILE A 13 -38.92 -56.28 -37.15
CA ILE A 13 -39.23 -56.49 -35.72
C ILE A 13 -38.05 -56.04 -34.84
N GLY A 14 -36.80 -56.25 -35.27
CA GLY A 14 -35.61 -55.73 -34.59
C GLY A 14 -35.58 -54.20 -34.53
N LEU A 15 -35.93 -53.52 -35.63
CA LEU A 15 -36.02 -52.05 -35.70
C LEU A 15 -37.16 -51.48 -34.84
N ILE A 16 -38.31 -52.16 -34.79
CA ILE A 16 -39.43 -51.73 -33.95
C ILE A 16 -39.12 -51.92 -32.46
N ILE A 17 -38.42 -52.99 -32.08
CA ILE A 17 -37.97 -53.20 -30.69
C ILE A 17 -36.88 -52.18 -30.31
N LEU A 18 -35.98 -51.82 -31.23
CA LEU A 18 -34.98 -50.77 -31.01
C LEU A 18 -35.64 -49.38 -30.86
N MET A 19 -36.65 -49.07 -31.67
CA MET A 19 -37.42 -47.83 -31.57
C MET A 19 -38.26 -47.76 -30.28
N ILE A 20 -38.84 -48.88 -29.83
CA ILE A 20 -39.59 -48.93 -28.56
C ILE A 20 -38.63 -48.82 -27.35
N MET A 21 -37.42 -49.39 -27.43
CA MET A 21 -36.36 -49.22 -26.42
C MET A 21 -35.79 -47.79 -26.39
N MET A 22 -35.80 -47.06 -27.52
CA MET A 22 -35.44 -45.63 -27.56
C MET A 22 -36.55 -44.71 -27.02
N THR A 23 -37.82 -45.14 -27.01
CA THR A 23 -38.94 -44.38 -26.43
C THR A 23 -39.17 -44.66 -24.94
N LEU A 24 -38.41 -45.59 -24.35
CA LEU A 24 -38.46 -45.98 -22.94
C LEU A 24 -37.16 -45.66 -22.21
N THR A 25 -36.38 -44.70 -22.72
CA THR A 25 -35.46 -43.99 -21.83
C THR A 25 -36.33 -43.36 -20.73
N PRO A 26 -35.97 -43.48 -19.43
CA PRO A 26 -36.50 -42.51 -18.49
C PRO A 26 -36.22 -41.14 -19.11
N LEU A 27 -37.20 -40.23 -19.09
CA LEU A 27 -36.88 -38.81 -19.20
C LEU A 27 -35.67 -38.63 -18.28
N ALA A 28 -34.50 -38.39 -18.87
CA ALA A 28 -33.34 -38.02 -18.09
C ALA A 28 -33.80 -36.73 -17.43
N GLU A 29 -33.99 -36.78 -16.12
CA GLU A 29 -33.94 -35.57 -15.32
C GLU A 29 -32.60 -34.94 -15.68
N GLU A 30 -32.65 -33.83 -16.41
CA GLU A 30 -31.50 -32.97 -16.62
C GLU A 30 -31.08 -32.53 -15.23
N TYR A 31 -29.94 -33.03 -14.77
CA TYR A 31 -29.24 -32.44 -13.64
C TYR A 31 -28.71 -31.08 -14.13
N ASN A 32 -29.49 -30.03 -13.87
CA ASN A 32 -28.96 -28.69 -13.69
C ASN A 32 -28.01 -28.73 -12.48
N LEU A 33 -27.08 -27.77 -12.40
CA LEU A 33 -26.49 -27.40 -11.10
C LEU A 33 -27.67 -27.19 -10.13
N ASP A 34 -27.69 -27.93 -9.03
CA ASP A 34 -28.87 -28.28 -8.23
C ASP A 34 -29.65 -27.02 -7.80
N GLU A 35 -30.77 -26.71 -8.47
CA GLU A 35 -31.69 -25.64 -8.06
C GLU A 35 -32.70 -26.23 -7.07
N LYS A 36 -32.54 -25.94 -5.77
CA LYS A 36 -33.45 -26.39 -4.71
C LYS A 36 -34.47 -25.30 -4.33
N GLU A 37 -35.73 -25.71 -4.19
CA GLU A 37 -36.83 -24.90 -3.66
C GLU A 37 -36.55 -24.43 -2.21
N ILE A 38 -36.80 -23.14 -1.96
CA ILE A 38 -36.62 -22.43 -0.69
C ILE A 38 -37.55 -23.00 0.41
N LEU A 39 -36.99 -23.37 1.56
CA LEU A 39 -37.74 -23.61 2.79
C LEU A 39 -37.78 -22.32 3.63
N GLU A 40 -38.98 -21.91 4.05
CA GLU A 40 -39.15 -20.81 5.02
C GLU A 40 -38.48 -21.16 6.36
N ALA A 41 -37.62 -20.26 6.84
CA ALA A 41 -36.83 -20.45 8.05
C ALA A 41 -37.71 -20.47 9.32
N SER A 42 -37.53 -21.50 10.15
CA SER A 42 -37.98 -21.53 11.55
C SER A 42 -36.77 -21.88 12.42
N GLY A 43 -36.59 -21.08 13.49
CA GLY A 43 -35.36 -20.89 14.28
C GLY A 43 -34.51 -22.12 14.58
N ARG A 44 -33.18 -21.92 14.54
CA ARG A 44 -32.16 -22.97 14.75
C ARG A 44 -31.01 -22.47 15.63
N GLN A 45 -30.35 -23.43 16.28
CA GLN A 45 -29.34 -23.26 17.32
C GLN A 45 -27.91 -23.12 16.72
N LEU A 46 -27.05 -22.35 17.40
CA LEU A 46 -25.68 -21.93 17.02
C LEU A 46 -24.67 -23.01 16.52
N ASP A 47 -24.90 -24.31 16.75
CA ASP A 47 -23.93 -25.37 16.40
C ASP A 47 -24.26 -26.12 15.10
N ASP A 48 -25.38 -25.80 14.43
CA ASP A 48 -25.89 -26.55 13.27
C ASP A 48 -26.41 -25.57 12.18
N ILE A 49 -25.54 -24.66 11.77
CA ILE A 49 -25.81 -23.69 10.69
C ILE A 49 -25.55 -24.40 9.37
N ASP A 50 -26.58 -25.08 8.87
CA ASP A 50 -26.61 -25.71 7.57
C ASP A 50 -26.93 -24.65 6.50
N CYS A 51 -25.89 -24.14 5.85
CA CYS A 51 -26.01 -23.22 4.72
C CYS A 51 -26.07 -23.92 3.36
N SER A 52 -26.25 -25.25 3.36
CA SER A 52 -26.32 -26.02 2.12
C SER A 52 -27.51 -25.60 1.26
N GLY A 53 -27.25 -25.39 -0.03
CA GLY A 53 -28.26 -24.95 -1.00
C GLY A 53 -28.56 -23.45 -1.00
N TYR A 54 -27.93 -22.67 -0.11
CA TYR A 54 -27.88 -21.21 -0.27
C TYR A 54 -26.73 -20.81 -1.18
N THR A 55 -26.93 -19.71 -1.89
CA THR A 55 -25.92 -19.06 -2.70
C THR A 55 -25.60 -17.69 -2.14
N PHE A 56 -24.46 -17.12 -2.54
CA PHE A 56 -24.05 -15.79 -2.08
C PHE A 56 -25.15 -14.72 -2.30
N GLU A 57 -25.85 -14.80 -3.44
CA GLU A 57 -26.95 -13.90 -3.83
C GLU A 57 -28.22 -14.06 -2.98
N ASP A 58 -28.39 -15.20 -2.31
CA ASP A 58 -29.54 -15.45 -1.44
C ASP A 58 -29.35 -14.81 -0.05
N LEU A 59 -28.09 -14.58 0.33
CA LEU A 59 -27.72 -14.05 1.63
C LEU A 59 -27.41 -12.55 1.58
N PHE A 60 -26.82 -12.08 0.48
CA PHE A 60 -26.37 -10.70 0.33
C PHE A 60 -27.04 -10.02 -0.86
N ASP A 61 -28.02 -9.15 -0.60
CA ASP A 61 -28.53 -8.25 -1.63
C ASP A 61 -27.56 -7.06 -1.77
N TYR A 62 -26.96 -6.91 -2.95
CA TYR A 62 -25.98 -5.87 -3.22
C TYR A 62 -26.31 -5.03 -4.43
N ASN A 63 -25.68 -3.86 -4.52
CA ASN A 63 -25.83 -2.96 -5.65
C ASN A 63 -24.75 -3.19 -6.70
N TYR A 64 -23.57 -3.64 -6.27
CA TYR A 64 -22.49 -4.07 -7.12
C TYR A 64 -21.65 -5.13 -6.38
N ALA A 65 -21.22 -6.18 -7.09
CA ALA A 65 -20.27 -7.13 -6.55
C ALA A 65 -19.06 -7.29 -7.48
N SER A 66 -17.90 -7.48 -6.88
CA SER A 66 -16.66 -7.80 -7.58
C SER A 66 -16.14 -9.13 -7.08
N PHE A 67 -15.83 -10.03 -8.01
CA PHE A 67 -15.24 -11.34 -7.74
C PHE A 67 -13.89 -11.42 -8.45
N ASP A 68 -12.80 -11.61 -7.72
CA ASP A 68 -11.46 -11.88 -8.26
C ASP A 68 -11.08 -13.33 -7.92
N ILE A 69 -10.99 -14.16 -8.95
CA ILE A 69 -10.72 -15.60 -8.86
C ILE A 69 -9.37 -15.87 -9.53
N GLY A 70 -8.40 -16.28 -8.74
CA GLY A 70 -7.10 -16.78 -9.20
C GLY A 70 -7.10 -18.31 -9.23
N ILE A 71 -6.77 -18.92 -10.36
CA ILE A 71 -6.48 -20.34 -10.46
C ILE A 71 -4.99 -20.55 -10.15
N GLY A 72 -4.68 -21.46 -9.23
CA GLY A 72 -3.32 -21.75 -8.79
C GLY A 72 -2.50 -22.50 -9.84
N ASP A 73 -1.17 -22.37 -9.79
CA ASP A 73 -0.24 -22.99 -10.74
C ASP A 73 -0.31 -24.53 -10.76
N ASP A 74 -0.86 -25.14 -9.71
CA ASP A 74 -1.09 -26.56 -9.63
C ASP A 74 -2.34 -27.04 -10.40
N TRP A 75 -3.15 -26.12 -10.91
CA TRP A 75 -4.43 -26.39 -11.56
C TRP A 75 -5.36 -27.27 -10.72
N ALA A 76 -5.32 -27.09 -9.40
CA ALA A 76 -6.16 -27.79 -8.42
C ALA A 76 -6.64 -26.89 -7.27
N THR A 77 -5.93 -25.79 -7.02
CA THR A 77 -6.27 -24.79 -6.01
C THR A 77 -6.75 -23.49 -6.65
N SER A 78 -7.56 -22.74 -5.90
CA SER A 78 -7.99 -21.40 -6.33
C SER A 78 -8.16 -20.46 -5.15
N SER A 79 -7.83 -19.19 -5.38
CA SER A 79 -8.04 -18.08 -4.46
C SER A 79 -9.16 -17.20 -4.98
N MET A 80 -10.21 -17.01 -4.19
CA MET A 80 -11.30 -16.08 -4.49
C MET A 80 -11.29 -14.93 -3.49
N SER A 81 -11.31 -13.71 -3.99
CA SER A 81 -11.67 -12.52 -3.21
C SER A 81 -12.98 -11.97 -3.76
N ALA A 82 -13.92 -11.65 -2.87
CA ALA A 82 -15.18 -11.05 -3.28
C ALA A 82 -15.48 -9.80 -2.46
N THR A 83 -16.09 -8.80 -3.07
CA THR A 83 -16.56 -7.61 -2.36
C THR A 83 -17.95 -7.25 -2.85
N ALA A 84 -18.92 -7.28 -1.95
CA ALA A 84 -20.28 -6.84 -2.19
C ALA A 84 -20.46 -5.43 -1.61
N TYR A 85 -20.84 -4.49 -2.47
CA TYR A 85 -21.14 -3.11 -2.12
C TYR A 85 -22.65 -2.93 -2.00
N VAL A 86 -23.09 -2.48 -0.82
CA VAL A 86 -24.51 -2.39 -0.48
C VAL A 86 -24.83 -0.96 -0.04
N ASN A 87 -25.87 -0.38 -0.62
CA ASN A 87 -26.28 1.00 -0.34
C ASN A 87 -27.79 1.14 -0.06
N GLY A 88 -28.12 2.20 0.67
CA GLY A 88 -29.49 2.61 0.91
C GLY A 88 -30.37 1.52 1.54
N SER A 89 -31.49 1.17 0.89
CA SER A 89 -32.44 0.19 1.41
C SER A 89 -31.90 -1.25 1.43
N ASN A 90 -30.94 -1.56 0.56
CA ASN A 90 -30.34 -2.90 0.54
C ASN A 90 -29.47 -3.11 1.79
N SER A 91 -28.84 -2.06 2.32
CA SER A 91 -28.02 -2.16 3.54
C SER A 91 -28.87 -2.55 4.75
N ALA A 92 -30.08 -2.00 4.85
CA ALA A 92 -31.02 -2.39 5.90
C ALA A 92 -31.46 -3.86 5.76
N THR A 93 -31.68 -4.32 4.52
CA THR A 93 -32.05 -5.72 4.22
C THR A 93 -30.93 -6.69 4.60
N VAL A 94 -29.68 -6.36 4.26
CA VAL A 94 -28.52 -7.19 4.63
C VAL A 94 -28.33 -7.25 6.14
N ARG A 95 -28.50 -6.13 6.87
CA ARG A 95 -28.45 -6.11 8.34
C ARG A 95 -29.56 -6.96 8.96
N GLU A 96 -30.78 -6.90 8.42
CA GLU A 96 -31.92 -7.72 8.87
C GLU A 96 -31.67 -9.21 8.63
N ASN A 97 -31.15 -9.58 7.45
CA ASN A 97 -30.79 -10.97 7.13
C ASN A 97 -29.70 -11.50 8.07
N LEU A 98 -28.65 -10.70 8.33
CA LEU A 98 -27.56 -11.09 9.23
C LEU A 98 -28.02 -11.17 10.69
N ASP A 99 -28.83 -10.22 11.19
CA ASP A 99 -29.44 -10.30 12.52
C ASP A 99 -30.30 -11.57 12.67
N GLY A 100 -31.09 -11.91 11.65
CA GLY A 100 -31.88 -13.14 11.61
C GLY A 100 -31.04 -14.42 11.58
N LEU A 101 -29.87 -14.40 10.93
CA LEU A 101 -28.96 -15.55 10.86
C LEU A 101 -28.42 -15.96 12.24
N PHE A 102 -28.31 -15.01 13.17
CA PHE A 102 -27.80 -15.25 14.52
C PHE A 102 -28.89 -15.55 15.55
N ASP A 103 -30.09 -15.98 15.15
CA ASP A 103 -31.18 -16.39 16.05
C ASP A 103 -30.67 -17.43 17.09
N GLY A 104 -30.59 -17.02 18.37
CA GLY A 104 -30.04 -17.85 19.45
C GLY A 104 -28.64 -17.47 19.95
N ALA A 105 -27.93 -16.58 19.27
CA ALA A 105 -26.74 -15.88 19.78
C ALA A 105 -27.11 -14.81 20.82
N PRO A 106 -26.23 -14.48 21.78
CA PRO A 106 -26.43 -13.33 22.67
C PRO A 106 -26.50 -11.99 21.91
N GLY A 107 -27.69 -11.62 21.47
CA GLY A 107 -27.94 -10.41 20.69
C GLY A 107 -28.71 -10.64 19.41
N GLY A 108 -28.66 -11.86 18.86
CA GLY A 108 -29.29 -12.18 17.58
C GLY A 108 -30.81 -12.06 17.59
N ASN A 109 -31.32 -11.76 16.39
CA ASN A 109 -32.74 -11.69 16.05
C ASN A 109 -33.52 -10.74 16.97
N ASN A 110 -32.95 -9.58 17.25
CA ASN A 110 -33.56 -8.57 18.13
C ASN A 110 -33.87 -7.24 17.41
N SER A 111 -33.68 -7.18 16.08
CA SER A 111 -33.77 -6.00 15.21
C SER A 111 -32.67 -4.96 15.41
N TRP A 112 -31.58 -5.33 16.06
CA TRP A 112 -30.37 -4.53 16.23
C TRP A 112 -29.17 -5.38 15.87
N ILE A 113 -28.22 -4.78 15.17
CA ILE A 113 -26.95 -5.43 14.85
C ILE A 113 -25.83 -4.78 15.67
N SER A 114 -25.04 -5.61 16.32
CA SER A 114 -24.04 -5.21 17.31
C SER A 114 -22.62 -5.55 16.89
N THR A 115 -21.64 -4.87 17.49
CA THR A 115 -20.22 -5.17 17.28
C THR A 115 -19.83 -6.57 17.75
N ASP A 116 -20.57 -7.16 18.70
CA ASP A 116 -20.35 -8.55 19.14
C ASP A 116 -20.88 -9.54 18.09
N GLU A 117 -22.01 -9.26 17.45
CA GLU A 117 -22.55 -10.09 16.34
C GLU A 117 -21.71 -9.97 15.08
N ARG A 118 -21.09 -8.82 14.82
CA ARG A 118 -20.08 -8.68 13.77
C ARG A 118 -18.96 -9.71 13.94
N GLU A 119 -18.42 -9.88 15.15
CA GLU A 119 -17.35 -10.86 15.34
C GLU A 119 -17.87 -12.29 15.13
N ALA A 120 -19.15 -12.54 15.44
CA ALA A 120 -19.80 -13.80 15.11
C ALA A 120 -19.92 -14.02 13.58
N VAL A 121 -20.17 -12.98 12.77
CA VAL A 121 -20.12 -13.07 11.29
C VAL A 121 -18.74 -13.56 10.83
N ARG A 122 -17.66 -13.06 11.43
CA ARG A 122 -16.29 -13.46 11.07
C ARG A 122 -15.95 -14.90 11.49
N GLU A 123 -16.52 -15.37 12.60
CA GLU A 123 -16.27 -16.72 13.13
C GLU A 123 -17.17 -17.81 12.50
N ILE A 124 -18.43 -17.46 12.21
CA ILE A 124 -19.45 -18.41 11.72
C ILE A 124 -19.54 -18.37 10.20
N GLY A 125 -19.35 -17.21 9.58
CA GLY A 125 -19.52 -17.06 8.14
C GLY A 125 -18.67 -18.03 7.29
N PRO A 126 -17.40 -18.32 7.62
CA PRO A 126 -16.63 -19.35 6.90
C PRO A 126 -17.29 -20.74 6.90
N LYS A 127 -17.91 -21.14 8.02
CA LYS A 127 -18.64 -22.42 8.13
C LYS A 127 -19.91 -22.45 7.29
N CYS A 128 -20.54 -21.29 7.11
CA CYS A 128 -21.69 -21.17 6.23
C CYS A 128 -21.25 -21.23 4.76
N ILE A 129 -20.16 -20.55 4.40
CA ILE A 129 -19.69 -20.44 3.02
C ILE A 129 -19.12 -21.76 2.50
N VAL A 130 -18.48 -22.56 3.36
CA VAL A 130 -17.97 -23.88 2.92
C VAL A 130 -19.08 -24.81 2.42
N ASP A 131 -20.32 -24.65 2.91
CA ASP A 131 -21.49 -25.43 2.50
C ASP A 131 -22.22 -24.82 1.28
N MET A 132 -21.83 -23.64 0.80
CA MET A 132 -22.45 -22.97 -0.35
C MET A 132 -21.93 -23.49 -1.68
N ASP A 133 -22.77 -23.41 -2.71
CA ASP A 133 -22.37 -23.66 -4.09
C ASP A 133 -21.56 -22.46 -4.62
N THR A 134 -20.33 -22.74 -5.08
CA THR A 134 -19.46 -21.75 -5.71
C THR A 134 -19.99 -21.31 -7.08
N ARG A 135 -20.89 -22.10 -7.68
CA ARG A 135 -21.48 -21.91 -9.01
C ARG A 135 -20.47 -21.95 -10.15
N LEU A 136 -19.28 -22.49 -9.89
CA LEU A 136 -18.15 -22.56 -10.80
C LEU A 136 -17.83 -24.02 -11.09
N GLY A 137 -17.73 -24.35 -12.37
CA GLY A 137 -17.30 -25.67 -12.80
C GLY A 137 -16.33 -25.56 -13.96
N ILE A 138 -15.29 -26.39 -13.97
CA ILE A 138 -14.35 -26.48 -15.08
C ILE A 138 -14.38 -27.87 -15.70
N ARG A 139 -14.12 -28.00 -17.00
CA ARG A 139 -14.06 -29.32 -17.64
C ARG A 139 -13.16 -29.34 -18.86
N GLU A 140 -12.18 -30.23 -18.86
CA GLU A 140 -11.34 -30.48 -20.03
C GLU A 140 -12.09 -31.24 -21.15
N GLY A 141 -11.72 -30.94 -22.39
CA GLY A 141 -12.15 -31.63 -23.59
C GLY A 141 -12.85 -30.72 -24.60
N ILE A 142 -13.87 -31.28 -25.24
CA ILE A 142 -14.70 -30.54 -26.20
C ILE A 142 -15.58 -29.53 -25.46
N ALA A 143 -15.92 -28.43 -26.13
CA ALA A 143 -16.81 -27.42 -25.56
C ALA A 143 -18.10 -28.04 -24.99
N HIS A 144 -18.41 -27.74 -23.73
CA HIS A 144 -19.56 -28.25 -23.00
C HIS A 144 -20.60 -27.14 -22.74
N ARG A 145 -21.90 -27.48 -22.73
CA ARG A 145 -23.02 -26.53 -22.57
C ARG A 145 -24.13 -27.11 -21.69
N GLY A 146 -23.74 -27.68 -20.55
CA GLY A 146 -24.62 -28.38 -19.61
C GLY A 146 -24.71 -29.90 -19.83
N GLY A 147 -25.35 -30.59 -18.88
CA GLY A 147 -25.61 -32.05 -18.95
C GLY A 147 -24.37 -32.93 -18.82
N VAL A 148 -23.31 -32.42 -18.18
CA VAL A 148 -22.07 -33.14 -17.89
C VAL A 148 -21.73 -32.99 -16.41
N ASP A 149 -20.98 -33.96 -15.89
CA ASP A 149 -20.42 -33.93 -14.55
C ASP A 149 -19.30 -32.88 -14.52
N TRP A 150 -19.53 -31.73 -13.92
CA TRP A 150 -18.55 -30.66 -13.88
C TRP A 150 -17.51 -30.95 -12.80
N ASN A 151 -16.28 -30.48 -13.02
CA ASN A 151 -15.31 -30.42 -11.93
C ASN A 151 -15.60 -29.13 -11.17
N ASP A 152 -16.47 -29.25 -10.18
CA ASP A 152 -16.99 -28.13 -9.42
C ASP A 152 -15.92 -27.61 -8.47
N PHE A 153 -15.90 -26.28 -8.31
CA PHE A 153 -15.07 -25.67 -7.29
C PHE A 153 -15.75 -25.83 -5.94
N GLU A 154 -14.97 -26.23 -4.95
CA GLU A 154 -15.40 -26.35 -3.56
C GLU A 154 -14.66 -25.33 -2.71
N PHE A 155 -15.38 -24.67 -1.81
CA PHE A 155 -14.78 -23.84 -0.79
C PHE A 155 -13.97 -24.68 0.21
N VAL A 156 -12.95 -24.06 0.80
CA VAL A 156 -12.11 -24.64 1.86
C VAL A 156 -12.26 -23.80 3.11
N GLU A 157 -12.95 -24.31 4.13
CA GLU A 157 -13.29 -23.59 5.38
C GLU A 157 -12.09 -22.87 5.99
N GLU A 158 -10.96 -23.58 6.17
CA GLU A 158 -9.74 -23.02 6.78
C GLU A 158 -9.13 -21.88 5.96
N GLY A 159 -9.39 -21.85 4.66
CA GLY A 159 -8.91 -20.82 3.74
C GLY A 159 -9.80 -19.60 3.63
N ILE A 160 -11.03 -19.62 4.15
CA ILE A 160 -11.97 -18.50 4.02
C ILE A 160 -11.81 -17.52 5.18
N ALA A 161 -11.68 -16.24 4.86
CA ALA A 161 -11.85 -15.17 5.83
C ALA A 161 -12.89 -14.16 5.33
N LEU A 162 -13.64 -13.62 6.28
CA LEU A 162 -14.67 -12.61 6.05
C LEU A 162 -14.36 -11.36 6.84
N ASP A 163 -14.68 -10.22 6.23
CA ASP A 163 -14.65 -8.93 6.88
C ASP A 163 -15.80 -8.06 6.38
N GLU A 164 -16.04 -6.97 7.09
CA GLU A 164 -17.11 -6.04 6.80
C GLU A 164 -16.61 -4.60 6.93
N VAL A 165 -17.27 -3.69 6.21
CA VAL A 165 -17.14 -2.25 6.44
C VAL A 165 -18.52 -1.68 6.73
N ASP A 166 -18.62 -0.95 7.85
CA ASP A 166 -19.81 -0.21 8.29
C ASP A 166 -21.09 -1.06 8.50
N LEU A 167 -20.98 -2.37 8.75
CA LEU A 167 -22.08 -3.22 9.23
C LEU A 167 -22.69 -2.63 10.51
N VAL A 168 -21.83 -2.17 11.43
CA VAL A 168 -22.18 -1.31 12.56
C VAL A 168 -21.48 0.04 12.37
N PRO A 169 -22.15 1.03 11.74
CA PRO A 169 -21.54 2.32 11.41
C PRO A 169 -21.19 3.11 12.68
N ALA A 170 -19.97 3.63 12.73
CA ALA A 170 -19.47 4.36 13.89
C ALA A 170 -20.13 5.74 14.03
N SER A 171 -20.49 6.13 15.26
CA SER A 171 -21.12 7.42 15.57
C SER A 171 -22.46 7.66 14.87
N HIS A 172 -23.20 6.59 14.53
CA HIS A 172 -24.54 6.72 13.96
C HIS A 172 -25.49 7.36 14.99
N SER A 173 -26.45 8.17 14.52
CA SER A 173 -27.33 8.93 15.42
C SER A 173 -28.23 8.06 16.31
N GLU A 174 -28.47 6.82 15.88
CA GLU A 174 -29.25 5.79 16.58
C GLU A 174 -28.37 4.73 17.26
N GLU A 175 -27.04 4.91 17.27
CA GLU A 175 -26.10 4.03 17.97
C GLU A 175 -26.37 4.04 19.49
N ARG A 176 -26.31 2.85 20.10
CA ARG A 176 -26.42 2.68 21.55
C ARG A 176 -25.49 1.59 22.05
N ASN A 177 -25.29 1.54 23.36
CA ASN A 177 -24.60 0.42 24.00
C ASN A 177 -25.47 -0.84 23.90
N CYS A 178 -24.83 -2.00 23.71
CA CYS A 178 -25.51 -3.27 23.61
C CYS A 178 -26.34 -3.59 24.86
N GLN A 179 -27.56 -4.10 24.66
CA GLN A 179 -28.50 -4.36 25.76
C GLN A 179 -28.43 -5.80 26.31
N ASN A 180 -27.57 -6.65 25.74
CA ASN A 180 -27.51 -8.07 26.07
C ASN A 180 -26.78 -8.33 27.40
N LEU A 181 -27.24 -9.34 28.15
CA LEU A 181 -26.75 -9.68 29.50
C LEU A 181 -25.28 -10.15 29.54
N LEU A 182 -24.67 -10.42 28.36
CA LEU A 182 -23.30 -10.90 28.19
C LEU A 182 -22.47 -10.06 27.19
N ALA A 183 -22.96 -8.88 26.79
CA ALA A 183 -22.25 -8.05 25.83
C ALA A 183 -20.90 -7.57 26.37
N SER A 184 -19.92 -7.42 25.48
CA SER A 184 -18.62 -6.86 25.82
C SER A 184 -18.76 -5.41 26.33
N SER A 185 -17.84 -4.96 27.19
CA SER A 185 -17.94 -3.65 27.87
C SER A 185 -17.88 -2.44 26.92
N ASN A 186 -17.46 -2.65 25.68
CA ASN A 186 -17.34 -1.68 24.60
C ASN A 186 -18.26 -2.00 23.41
N CYS A 187 -19.26 -2.88 23.60
CA CYS A 187 -20.19 -3.26 22.55
C CYS A 187 -21.16 -2.12 22.23
N THR A 188 -21.28 -1.79 20.94
CA THR A 188 -22.30 -0.87 20.42
C THR A 188 -23.16 -1.55 19.36
N GLU A 189 -24.41 -1.08 19.22
CA GLU A 189 -25.40 -1.63 18.31
C GLU A 189 -26.22 -0.52 17.64
N VAL A 190 -26.67 -0.78 16.42
CA VAL A 190 -27.55 0.08 15.62
C VAL A 190 -28.80 -0.71 15.20
N PRO A 191 -29.95 -0.06 14.94
CA PRO A 191 -31.11 -0.79 14.46
C PRO A 191 -30.85 -1.31 13.04
N VAL A 192 -31.35 -2.50 12.70
CA VAL A 192 -31.16 -3.09 11.36
C VAL A 192 -31.77 -2.23 10.24
N SER A 193 -32.71 -1.33 10.57
CA SER A 193 -33.32 -0.40 9.61
C SER A 193 -32.40 0.73 9.13
N VAL A 194 -31.18 0.82 9.66
CA VAL A 194 -30.18 1.80 9.22
C VAL A 194 -29.78 1.55 7.76
N THR A 195 -29.72 2.63 6.99
CA THR A 195 -29.46 2.60 5.54
C THR A 195 -28.06 3.06 5.17
N ASP A 196 -27.17 3.26 6.14
CA ASP A 196 -25.77 3.56 5.91
C ASP A 196 -25.16 2.45 5.04
N ASP A 197 -24.36 2.88 4.06
CA ASP A 197 -23.70 1.99 3.11
C ASP A 197 -22.81 0.99 3.86
N LEU A 198 -22.72 -0.24 3.37
CA LEU A 198 -21.87 -1.28 3.94
C LEU A 198 -21.18 -2.08 2.86
N GLN A 199 -20.11 -2.78 3.26
CA GLN A 199 -19.42 -3.73 2.40
C GLN A 199 -19.26 -5.06 3.12
N ILE A 200 -19.42 -6.16 2.39
CA ILE A 200 -19.05 -7.50 2.84
C ILE A 200 -17.91 -7.98 1.96
N ILE A 201 -16.81 -8.40 2.60
CA ILE A 201 -15.56 -8.74 1.94
C ILE A 201 -15.22 -10.18 2.27
N LEU A 202 -14.97 -10.98 1.24
CA LEU A 202 -14.42 -12.33 1.31
C LEU A 202 -13.00 -12.31 0.77
N PHE A 203 -12.09 -12.98 1.47
CA PHE A 203 -10.69 -13.10 1.06
C PHE A 203 -10.11 -14.44 1.50
N VAL A 204 -8.88 -14.69 1.08
CA VAL A 204 -8.09 -15.83 1.55
C VAL A 204 -7.58 -15.55 2.96
N ALA A 205 -7.80 -16.48 3.88
CA ALA A 205 -7.39 -16.39 5.27
C ALA A 205 -5.88 -16.20 5.41
N ASN A 206 -5.47 -15.47 6.45
CA ASN A 206 -4.07 -15.15 6.67
C ASN A 206 -3.24 -16.41 6.92
N GLY A 207 -2.19 -16.61 6.11
CA GLY A 207 -1.30 -17.77 6.17
C GLY A 207 -1.68 -18.90 5.22
N GLU A 208 -2.86 -18.82 4.57
CA GLU A 208 -3.32 -19.80 3.58
C GLU A 208 -3.05 -19.32 2.15
N SER A 209 -2.95 -20.28 1.23
CA SER A 209 -2.70 -20.00 -0.20
C SER A 209 -3.96 -19.99 -1.05
N ASN A 210 -5.05 -20.59 -0.56
CA ASN A 210 -6.27 -20.81 -1.32
C ASN A 210 -7.47 -20.92 -0.38
N ASN A 211 -8.65 -20.58 -0.89
CA ASN A 211 -9.94 -20.74 -0.19
C ASN A 211 -10.96 -21.52 -1.01
N MET A 212 -10.55 -21.95 -2.21
CA MET A 212 -11.27 -22.87 -3.09
C MET A 212 -10.32 -23.95 -3.60
N ARG A 213 -10.89 -25.06 -4.03
CA ARG A 213 -10.18 -26.18 -4.67
C ARG A 213 -11.10 -26.88 -5.67
N PHE A 214 -10.51 -27.63 -6.58
CA PHE A 214 -11.21 -28.49 -7.53
C PHE A 214 -10.29 -29.68 -7.86
N ASP A 215 -10.81 -30.70 -8.54
CA ASP A 215 -9.97 -31.83 -8.94
C ASP A 215 -8.90 -31.35 -9.92
N GLN A 216 -7.65 -31.78 -9.74
CA GLN A 216 -6.57 -31.34 -10.63
C GLN A 216 -6.90 -31.68 -12.09
N LEU A 217 -6.84 -30.68 -12.97
CA LEU A 217 -7.05 -30.91 -14.39
C LEU A 217 -5.97 -31.86 -14.95
N PRO A 218 -6.35 -32.97 -15.63
CA PRO A 218 -5.39 -33.96 -16.11
C PRO A 218 -4.27 -33.41 -17.01
N ASN A 219 -4.57 -32.39 -17.82
CA ASN A 219 -3.61 -31.74 -18.70
C ASN A 219 -3.24 -30.33 -18.22
N GLN A 220 -3.63 -29.93 -17.00
CA GLN A 220 -3.24 -28.63 -16.42
C GLN A 220 -3.49 -27.46 -17.38
N GLY A 221 -4.63 -27.48 -18.08
CA GLY A 221 -5.02 -26.44 -19.04
C GLY A 221 -4.41 -26.56 -20.44
N ASP A 222 -3.42 -27.45 -20.69
CA ASP A 222 -2.80 -27.65 -22.00
C ASP A 222 -3.79 -28.11 -23.08
N SER A 223 -4.88 -28.78 -22.67
CA SER A 223 -5.99 -29.17 -23.54
C SER A 223 -7.10 -28.13 -23.47
N ASN A 224 -7.92 -28.03 -24.53
CA ASN A 224 -9.13 -27.21 -24.48
C ASN A 224 -9.97 -27.57 -23.26
N PHE A 225 -10.58 -26.56 -22.64
CA PHE A 225 -11.49 -26.75 -21.52
C PHE A 225 -12.60 -25.71 -21.57
N THR A 226 -13.71 -26.00 -20.90
CA THR A 226 -14.80 -25.05 -20.69
C THR A 226 -14.87 -24.70 -19.22
N LEU A 227 -14.99 -23.40 -18.92
CA LEU A 227 -15.43 -22.89 -17.64
C LEU A 227 -16.93 -22.60 -17.72
N ALA A 228 -17.69 -23.13 -16.77
CA ALA A 228 -19.11 -22.87 -16.60
C ALA A 228 -19.34 -22.08 -15.32
N LEU A 229 -20.22 -21.08 -15.40
CA LEU A 229 -20.63 -20.26 -14.27
C LEU A 229 -22.16 -20.20 -14.24
N ASN A 230 -22.77 -20.52 -13.10
CA ASN A 230 -24.19 -20.25 -12.88
C ASN A 230 -24.33 -18.81 -12.34
N VAL A 231 -24.74 -17.91 -13.23
CA VAL A 231 -24.88 -16.48 -12.96
C VAL A 231 -26.33 -16.06 -12.72
N THR A 232 -27.19 -17.02 -12.37
CA THR A 232 -28.59 -16.75 -12.03
C THR A 232 -28.68 -15.82 -10.82
N ASN A 233 -29.54 -14.81 -10.90
CA ASN A 233 -29.77 -13.83 -9.84
C ASN A 233 -28.55 -12.94 -9.49
N MET A 234 -27.43 -13.02 -10.21
CA MET A 234 -26.28 -12.12 -10.01
C MET A 234 -26.55 -10.78 -10.72
N THR A 235 -26.78 -9.71 -9.96
CA THR A 235 -27.13 -8.39 -10.51
C THR A 235 -25.97 -7.42 -10.45
N ASN A 236 -25.58 -6.81 -11.57
CA ASN A 236 -24.46 -5.86 -11.62
C ASN A 236 -23.17 -6.39 -10.93
N ALA A 237 -22.68 -7.53 -11.40
CA ALA A 237 -21.46 -8.15 -10.89
C ALA A 237 -20.33 -8.11 -11.93
N ASN A 238 -19.09 -7.98 -11.47
CA ASN A 238 -17.90 -8.13 -12.30
C ASN A 238 -17.06 -9.31 -11.83
N LEU A 239 -16.70 -10.20 -12.76
CA LEU A 239 -15.88 -11.37 -12.51
C LEU A 239 -14.54 -11.23 -13.20
N MET A 240 -13.48 -11.27 -12.41
CA MET A 240 -12.09 -11.26 -12.85
C MET A 240 -11.52 -12.66 -12.63
N LEU A 241 -11.13 -13.35 -13.70
CA LEU A 241 -10.53 -14.68 -13.60
C LEU A 241 -9.09 -14.65 -14.07
N THR A 242 -8.15 -15.05 -13.22
CA THR A 242 -6.71 -15.07 -13.54
C THR A 242 -6.22 -16.50 -13.60
N PHE A 243 -5.68 -16.93 -14.74
CA PHE A 243 -5.14 -18.28 -14.94
C PHE A 243 -3.63 -18.34 -14.69
N PRO A 244 -3.06 -19.51 -14.37
CA PRO A 244 -1.63 -19.74 -14.39
C PRO A 244 -1.02 -19.37 -15.73
N VAL A 245 0.30 -19.13 -15.73
CA VAL A 245 1.04 -18.87 -16.97
C VAL A 245 0.97 -20.11 -17.84
N LEU A 246 0.24 -20.01 -18.95
CA LEU A 246 0.09 -21.09 -19.91
C LEU A 246 0.19 -20.55 -21.32
N GLN A 247 1.16 -21.08 -22.07
CA GLN A 247 1.47 -20.58 -23.40
C GLN A 247 0.27 -20.77 -24.34
N GLY A 248 -0.14 -19.67 -24.96
CA GLY A 248 -1.20 -19.60 -25.94
C GLY A 248 -2.62 -19.78 -25.41
N LEU A 249 -2.81 -19.77 -24.08
CA LEU A 249 -4.13 -19.81 -23.46
C LEU A 249 -4.92 -18.56 -23.87
N ARG A 250 -6.12 -18.77 -24.41
CA ARG A 250 -7.09 -17.73 -24.78
C ARG A 250 -8.51 -18.27 -24.80
N ILE A 251 -9.48 -17.38 -24.90
CA ILE A 251 -10.88 -17.69 -25.17
C ILE A 251 -11.01 -18.16 -26.62
N ALA A 252 -11.58 -19.34 -26.78
CA ALA A 252 -11.95 -19.91 -28.07
C ALA A 252 -13.36 -19.48 -28.49
N ASN A 253 -14.29 -19.45 -27.53
CA ASN A 253 -15.68 -19.09 -27.73
C ASN A 253 -16.34 -18.80 -26.38
N PHE A 254 -17.47 -18.09 -26.39
CA PHE A 254 -18.30 -17.91 -25.21
C PHE A 254 -19.78 -18.05 -25.56
N SER A 255 -20.61 -18.35 -24.58
CA SER A 255 -22.07 -18.26 -24.74
C SER A 255 -22.75 -18.10 -23.40
N MET A 256 -23.76 -17.23 -23.33
CA MET A 256 -24.65 -17.11 -22.18
C MET A 256 -26.01 -17.71 -22.53
N ARG A 257 -26.61 -18.46 -21.60
CA ARG A 257 -27.85 -19.21 -21.86
C ARG A 257 -28.85 -19.08 -20.72
N ASP A 258 -30.09 -18.80 -21.08
CA ASP A 258 -31.27 -18.81 -20.21
C ASP A 258 -32.03 -20.13 -20.42
N ASP A 259 -32.10 -20.99 -19.41
CA ASP A 259 -32.70 -22.34 -19.47
C ASP A 259 -32.26 -23.14 -20.72
N GLY A 260 -30.97 -23.05 -21.05
CA GLY A 260 -30.36 -23.72 -22.19
C GLY A 260 -30.53 -22.99 -23.54
N VAL A 261 -31.27 -21.89 -23.59
CA VAL A 261 -31.44 -21.04 -24.78
C VAL A 261 -30.40 -19.94 -24.79
N GLU A 262 -29.60 -19.87 -25.86
CA GLU A 262 -28.56 -18.85 -26.01
C GLU A 262 -29.12 -17.43 -26.15
N ILE A 263 -28.55 -16.50 -25.40
CA ILE A 263 -28.91 -15.09 -25.36
C ILE A 263 -27.71 -14.21 -25.71
N ASN A 264 -27.99 -12.98 -26.13
CA ASN A 264 -26.94 -11.99 -26.33
C ASN A 264 -26.41 -11.52 -24.97
N SER A 265 -25.10 -11.47 -24.83
CA SER A 265 -24.39 -11.02 -23.63
C SER A 265 -23.22 -10.12 -23.99
N PHE A 266 -22.65 -9.47 -22.98
CA PHE A 266 -21.31 -8.93 -23.04
C PHE A 266 -20.30 -10.06 -23.23
N GLU A 267 -19.45 -9.89 -24.25
CA GLU A 267 -18.31 -10.76 -24.51
C GLU A 267 -17.27 -10.61 -23.40
N PRO A 268 -16.70 -11.73 -22.89
CA PRO A 268 -15.61 -11.64 -21.93
C PRO A 268 -14.39 -10.96 -22.56
N GLU A 269 -13.77 -10.05 -21.82
CA GLU A 269 -12.58 -9.33 -22.25
C GLU A 269 -11.31 -10.09 -21.84
N GLU A 270 -10.40 -10.31 -22.80
CA GLU A 270 -9.08 -10.90 -22.56
C GLU A 270 -8.06 -9.82 -22.19
N ILE A 271 -7.36 -10.02 -21.08
CA ILE A 271 -6.32 -9.13 -20.58
C ILE A 271 -5.08 -9.98 -20.34
N TYR A 272 -4.06 -9.85 -21.18
CA TYR A 272 -2.77 -10.49 -20.94
C TYR A 272 -1.99 -9.66 -19.93
N LEU A 273 -1.75 -10.25 -18.76
CA LEU A 273 -0.98 -9.62 -17.71
C LEU A 273 0.52 -9.61 -18.10
N PRO A 274 1.28 -8.60 -17.64
CA PRO A 274 2.70 -8.51 -17.91
C PRO A 274 3.59 -9.66 -17.40
N ASP A 275 3.06 -10.55 -16.54
CA ASP A 275 3.74 -11.77 -16.12
C ASP A 275 3.45 -12.97 -17.05
N GLY A 276 2.69 -12.75 -18.13
CA GLY A 276 2.26 -13.77 -19.08
C GLY A 276 0.99 -14.54 -18.68
N ARG A 277 0.34 -14.20 -17.57
CA ARG A 277 -0.95 -14.81 -17.20
C ARG A 277 -2.09 -14.22 -18.02
N LEU A 278 -3.07 -15.07 -18.34
CA LEU A 278 -4.34 -14.61 -18.92
C LEU A 278 -5.29 -14.21 -17.79
N ARG A 279 -5.80 -12.98 -17.85
CA ARG A 279 -6.88 -12.49 -17.01
C ARG A 279 -8.12 -12.20 -17.86
N ILE A 280 -9.27 -12.71 -17.45
CA ILE A 280 -10.55 -12.48 -18.10
C ILE A 280 -11.40 -11.56 -17.25
N SER A 281 -12.02 -10.57 -17.88
CA SER A 281 -13.01 -9.67 -17.27
C SER A 281 -14.39 -9.96 -17.85
N GLN A 282 -15.33 -10.35 -17.01
CA GLN A 282 -16.71 -10.64 -17.41
C GLN A 282 -17.69 -9.84 -16.57
N GLN A 283 -18.45 -8.98 -17.24
CA GLN A 283 -19.59 -8.29 -16.63
C GLN A 283 -20.84 -9.17 -16.68
N VAL A 284 -21.56 -9.23 -15.58
CA VAL A 284 -22.80 -9.99 -15.43
C VAL A 284 -23.89 -9.07 -14.91
N ASP A 285 -25.01 -9.06 -15.61
CA ASP A 285 -26.21 -8.35 -15.18
C ASP A 285 -27.46 -9.20 -15.41
N TYR A 286 -27.99 -9.75 -14.33
CA TYR A 286 -29.24 -10.52 -14.33
C TYR A 286 -30.43 -9.60 -13.99
N ASP A 287 -31.47 -9.60 -14.83
CA ASP A 287 -32.71 -8.89 -14.52
C ASP A 287 -33.54 -9.74 -13.55
N LYS A 288 -33.69 -9.29 -12.29
CA LYS A 288 -34.46 -10.00 -11.25
C LYS A 288 -35.91 -10.33 -11.67
N SER A 289 -36.48 -9.62 -12.65
CA SER A 289 -37.82 -9.94 -13.17
C SER A 289 -37.88 -11.23 -14.00
N LEU A 290 -36.74 -11.76 -14.43
CA LEU A 290 -36.62 -13.02 -15.16
C LEU A 290 -36.59 -14.24 -14.24
N TRP A 291 -36.45 -14.05 -12.93
CA TRP A 291 -36.48 -15.15 -11.96
C TRP A 291 -37.79 -15.96 -12.07
N PRO A 292 -37.76 -17.32 -12.05
CA PRO A 292 -36.64 -18.20 -11.74
C PRO A 292 -35.89 -18.75 -12.96
N THR A 293 -35.82 -18.03 -14.08
CA THR A 293 -35.09 -18.50 -15.28
C THR A 293 -33.60 -18.65 -14.95
N GLY A 294 -33.05 -19.86 -15.08
CA GLY A 294 -31.65 -20.14 -14.80
C GLY A 294 -30.74 -19.58 -15.89
N ARG A 295 -29.67 -18.88 -15.51
CA ARG A 295 -28.68 -18.31 -16.44
C ARG A 295 -27.31 -18.91 -16.23
N ASN A 296 -26.77 -19.52 -17.28
CA ASN A 296 -25.44 -20.10 -17.29
C ASN A 296 -24.54 -19.40 -18.32
N LEU A 297 -23.33 -19.05 -17.89
CA LEU A 297 -22.26 -18.57 -18.75
C LEU A 297 -21.26 -19.71 -19.00
N PHE A 298 -20.90 -19.91 -20.26
CA PHE A 298 -19.87 -20.84 -20.67
C PHE A 298 -18.77 -20.10 -21.41
N ILE A 299 -17.53 -20.28 -20.99
CA ILE A 299 -16.33 -19.73 -21.64
C ILE A 299 -15.45 -20.93 -22.03
N ASP A 300 -15.22 -21.10 -23.32
CA ASP A 300 -14.32 -22.13 -23.83
C ASP A 300 -12.93 -21.56 -23.99
N PHE A 301 -11.92 -22.30 -23.57
CA PHE A 301 -10.52 -21.95 -23.68
C PHE A 301 -9.76 -22.91 -24.59
N THR A 302 -8.71 -22.39 -25.21
CA THR A 302 -7.81 -23.17 -26.05
C THR A 302 -6.39 -22.66 -25.96
N THR A 303 -5.44 -23.57 -26.15
CA THR A 303 -4.00 -23.30 -26.35
C THR A 303 -3.57 -23.51 -27.80
N ALA A 304 -4.48 -23.98 -28.67
CA ALA A 304 -4.16 -24.23 -30.09
C ALA A 304 -3.77 -22.92 -30.77
N ALA A 305 -2.73 -22.89 -31.61
CA ALA A 305 -2.27 -21.65 -32.23
C ALA A 305 -3.42 -20.88 -32.95
N PRO A 306 -3.52 -19.55 -32.80
CA PRO A 306 -4.53 -18.76 -33.49
C PRO A 306 -4.32 -18.80 -35.01
N GLU A 307 -5.39 -18.56 -35.79
CA GLU A 307 -5.32 -18.55 -37.26
C GLU A 307 -4.37 -17.47 -37.80
N SER A 308 -4.24 -16.38 -37.06
CA SER A 308 -3.24 -15.34 -37.24
C SER A 308 -2.76 -14.88 -35.87
N ASN A 309 -1.45 -14.83 -35.70
CA ASN A 309 -0.78 -14.20 -34.56
C ASN A 309 0.05 -13.07 -35.14
N ASP A 310 -0.07 -11.85 -34.61
CA ASP A 310 0.93 -10.82 -34.85
C ASP A 310 2.25 -11.21 -34.16
N ILE A 311 3.30 -10.46 -34.47
CA ILE A 311 4.61 -10.63 -33.86
C ILE A 311 4.84 -9.36 -33.06
N PRO A 312 5.29 -9.47 -31.80
CA PRO A 312 5.55 -8.29 -30.99
C PRO A 312 6.61 -7.40 -31.66
N GLU A 313 6.37 -6.10 -31.70
CA GLU A 313 7.26 -5.11 -32.32
C GLU A 313 7.84 -4.15 -31.28
N TRP A 314 9.16 -3.92 -31.34
CA TRP A 314 9.81 -2.87 -30.56
C TRP A 314 9.27 -1.50 -30.96
N THR A 315 8.95 -0.67 -29.98
CA THR A 315 8.53 0.72 -30.23
C THR A 315 9.74 1.65 -30.31
N GLY A 316 9.50 2.91 -30.70
CA GLY A 316 10.52 3.96 -30.62
C GLY A 316 10.88 4.41 -29.20
N ALA A 317 10.18 3.92 -28.17
CA ALA A 317 10.48 4.18 -26.77
C ALA A 317 11.44 3.13 -26.17
N ALA A 318 11.63 1.98 -26.84
CA ALA A 318 12.59 0.98 -26.42
C ALA A 318 14.00 1.59 -26.24
N PRO A 319 14.74 1.22 -25.18
CA PRO A 319 16.13 1.64 -25.03
C PRO A 319 16.97 1.18 -26.22
N SER A 320 18.02 1.94 -26.53
CA SER A 320 18.96 1.54 -27.57
C SER A 320 19.67 0.23 -27.24
N ASP A 321 20.10 -0.50 -28.27
CA ASP A 321 20.96 -1.67 -28.09
C ASP A 321 22.23 -1.30 -27.30
N ASN A 322 22.65 -2.19 -26.39
CA ASN A 322 23.72 -2.01 -25.40
C ASN A 322 23.47 -0.93 -24.32
N THR A 323 22.21 -0.55 -24.08
CA THR A 323 21.86 0.28 -22.91
C THR A 323 22.16 -0.47 -21.62
N ILE A 324 22.60 0.27 -20.61
CA ILE A 324 22.85 -0.26 -19.26
C ILE A 324 21.56 -0.17 -18.44
N ILE A 325 21.11 -1.30 -17.91
CA ILE A 325 20.01 -1.41 -16.95
C ILE A 325 20.63 -1.53 -15.54
N PRO A 326 20.59 -0.45 -14.74
CA PRO A 326 21.23 -0.43 -13.43
C PRO A 326 20.42 -1.20 -12.39
N ILE A 327 21.10 -2.00 -11.57
CA ILE A 327 20.48 -2.78 -10.48
C ILE A 327 21.32 -2.75 -9.20
N MET A 328 20.79 -3.21 -8.07
CA MET A 328 21.62 -3.57 -6.90
C MET A 328 21.86 -5.08 -6.89
N ASN A 329 23.12 -5.50 -6.82
CA ASN A 329 23.46 -6.92 -6.92
C ASN A 329 23.28 -7.66 -5.58
N GLY A 330 23.15 -8.99 -5.66
CA GLY A 330 23.11 -9.87 -4.48
C GLY A 330 21.71 -10.35 -4.09
N GLY A 331 20.77 -10.32 -5.02
CA GLY A 331 19.40 -10.79 -4.84
C GLY A 331 18.54 -10.48 -6.07
N GLU A 332 17.23 -10.59 -5.90
CA GLU A 332 16.24 -10.10 -6.85
C GLU A 332 16.05 -8.59 -6.66
N TYR A 333 16.09 -7.84 -7.76
CA TYR A 333 15.96 -6.39 -7.77
C TYR A 333 14.94 -5.97 -8.85
N SER A 334 14.06 -5.01 -8.52
CA SER A 334 13.15 -4.40 -9.50
C SER A 334 13.94 -3.39 -10.34
N ALA A 335 14.33 -3.81 -11.53
CA ALA A 335 15.26 -3.10 -12.39
C ALA A 335 14.58 -2.01 -13.25
N VAL A 336 13.36 -2.28 -13.70
CA VAL A 336 12.56 -1.38 -14.54
C VAL A 336 11.11 -1.53 -14.13
N SER A 337 10.39 -0.42 -13.98
CA SER A 337 8.96 -0.48 -13.64
C SER A 337 8.12 -0.99 -14.81
N GLY A 338 6.97 -1.59 -14.49
CA GLY A 338 5.96 -2.03 -15.45
C GLY A 338 5.48 -0.91 -16.38
N GLU A 339 5.30 0.30 -15.82
CA GLU A 339 4.92 1.49 -16.60
C GLU A 339 5.96 1.79 -17.68
N GLU A 340 7.25 1.79 -17.34
CA GLU A 340 8.32 2.08 -18.30
C GLU A 340 8.48 0.96 -19.33
N ILE A 341 8.61 -0.29 -18.89
CA ILE A 341 8.87 -1.42 -19.78
C ILE A 341 7.70 -1.69 -20.73
N SER A 342 6.45 -1.48 -20.31
CA SER A 342 5.27 -1.66 -21.17
C SER A 342 5.31 -0.77 -22.43
N THR A 343 6.07 0.34 -22.40
CA THR A 343 6.22 1.22 -23.56
C THR A 343 7.22 0.70 -24.59
N TRP A 344 8.09 -0.25 -24.23
CA TRP A 344 9.22 -0.66 -25.07
C TRP A 344 8.80 -1.50 -26.28
N ALA A 345 7.71 -2.25 -26.18
CA ALA A 345 7.16 -3.00 -27.30
C ALA A 345 5.63 -2.95 -27.31
N SER A 346 5.05 -3.36 -28.43
CA SER A 346 3.61 -3.42 -28.62
C SER A 346 3.25 -4.70 -29.33
N ASP A 347 2.15 -5.30 -28.89
CA ASP A 347 1.54 -6.49 -29.51
C ASP A 347 0.06 -6.53 -29.14
N THR A 348 -0.79 -7.04 -30.03
CA THR A 348 -2.24 -7.15 -29.77
C THR A 348 -2.55 -8.18 -28.69
N ASN A 349 -1.67 -9.16 -28.51
CA ASN A 349 -1.78 -10.27 -27.58
C ASN A 349 -0.90 -10.12 -26.33
N GLY A 350 -0.29 -8.95 -26.14
CA GLY A 350 0.65 -8.70 -25.05
C GLY A 350 2.02 -9.34 -25.33
N TRP A 351 3.00 -9.00 -24.49
CA TRP A 351 4.38 -9.44 -24.69
C TRP A 351 5.16 -9.43 -23.38
N ASN A 352 6.18 -10.28 -23.32
CA ASN A 352 7.13 -10.36 -22.23
C ASN A 352 8.56 -10.17 -22.74
N LEU A 353 9.42 -9.60 -21.89
CA LEU A 353 10.85 -9.48 -22.13
C LEU A 353 11.57 -10.74 -21.64
N GLU A 354 12.01 -11.58 -22.58
CA GLU A 354 12.82 -12.75 -22.28
C GLU A 354 14.30 -12.48 -22.51
N CYS A 355 15.11 -12.50 -21.45
CA CYS A 355 16.55 -12.27 -21.51
C CYS A 355 17.36 -13.54 -21.27
N THR A 356 18.30 -13.82 -22.18
CA THR A 356 19.30 -14.86 -22.03
C THR A 356 20.61 -14.24 -21.53
N PHE A 357 20.93 -14.49 -20.27
CA PHE A 357 22.14 -13.95 -19.62
C PHE A 357 23.40 -14.71 -20.05
N ALA A 358 24.49 -13.97 -20.25
CA ALA A 358 25.78 -14.54 -20.62
C ALA A 358 26.45 -15.30 -19.46
N ASP A 359 26.26 -14.84 -18.22
CA ASP A 359 26.84 -15.41 -17.02
C ASP A 359 25.83 -16.28 -16.25
N MET A 360 26.31 -17.38 -15.67
CA MET A 360 25.47 -18.27 -14.86
C MET A 360 25.03 -17.61 -13.54
N GLY A 361 23.82 -17.95 -13.08
CA GLY A 361 23.26 -17.45 -11.82
C GLY A 361 22.49 -16.14 -11.94
N TRP A 362 22.42 -15.58 -13.15
CA TRP A 362 21.55 -14.46 -13.49
C TRP A 362 20.25 -14.95 -14.13
N SER A 363 19.16 -14.29 -13.81
CA SER A 363 17.86 -14.52 -14.43
C SER A 363 17.00 -13.25 -14.38
N SER A 364 16.02 -13.15 -15.25
CA SER A 364 15.01 -12.11 -15.22
C SER A 364 13.61 -12.71 -15.33
N ARG A 365 12.64 -12.00 -14.79
CA ARG A 365 11.20 -12.27 -14.96
C ARG A 365 10.43 -10.97 -14.86
N GLN A 366 9.21 -10.95 -15.36
CA GLN A 366 8.26 -9.87 -15.07
C GLN A 366 7.30 -10.30 -13.96
N ASN A 367 6.93 -9.37 -13.08
CA ASN A 367 5.90 -9.62 -12.07
C ASN A 367 4.51 -9.23 -12.61
N GLN A 368 3.48 -9.39 -11.77
CA GLN A 368 2.09 -9.08 -12.15
C GLN A 368 1.88 -7.61 -12.56
N ASP A 369 2.67 -6.70 -12.00
CA ASP A 369 2.63 -5.26 -12.33
C ASP A 369 3.44 -4.94 -13.60
N GLY A 370 4.18 -5.92 -14.13
CA GLY A 370 5.05 -5.82 -15.30
C GLY A 370 6.46 -5.37 -15.04
N ASP A 371 6.83 -5.12 -13.78
CA ASP A 371 8.19 -4.76 -13.42
C ASP A 371 9.17 -5.85 -13.86
N LEU A 372 10.28 -5.43 -14.46
CA LEU A 372 11.39 -6.31 -14.76
C LEU A 372 12.19 -6.60 -13.49
N LEU A 373 12.03 -7.80 -12.96
CA LEU A 373 12.81 -8.30 -11.84
C LEU A 373 14.05 -9.02 -12.35
N VAL A 374 15.23 -8.65 -11.84
CA VAL A 374 16.50 -9.26 -12.19
C VAL A 374 17.11 -9.87 -10.94
N THR A 375 17.38 -11.17 -10.98
CA THR A 375 18.10 -11.89 -9.93
C THR A 375 19.57 -11.99 -10.30
N SER A 376 20.44 -11.58 -9.39
CA SER A 376 21.89 -11.55 -9.57
C SER A 376 22.62 -12.29 -8.43
N PRO A 377 23.74 -12.99 -8.73
CA PRO A 377 24.56 -13.60 -7.70
C PRO A 377 25.34 -12.54 -6.91
N SER A 378 25.68 -12.87 -5.66
CA SER A 378 26.50 -11.98 -4.83
C SER A 378 27.94 -11.90 -5.34
N GLY A 379 28.52 -10.70 -5.33
CA GLY A 379 29.93 -10.47 -5.64
C GLY A 379 30.28 -10.33 -7.13
N THR A 380 29.34 -10.55 -8.06
CA THR A 380 29.48 -10.11 -9.46
C THR A 380 29.06 -8.65 -9.59
N SER A 381 29.70 -7.87 -10.46
CA SER A 381 29.37 -6.44 -10.65
C SER A 381 28.48 -6.18 -11.86
N THR A 382 28.58 -7.01 -12.92
CA THR A 382 27.90 -6.79 -14.20
C THR A 382 27.75 -8.10 -14.98
N THR A 383 26.78 -8.16 -15.88
CA THR A 383 26.59 -9.19 -16.91
C THR A 383 25.96 -8.54 -18.15
N THR A 384 26.05 -9.22 -19.29
CA THR A 384 25.25 -8.90 -20.48
C THR A 384 24.14 -9.91 -20.66
N ALA A 385 23.01 -9.50 -21.23
CA ALA A 385 21.96 -10.41 -21.66
C ALA A 385 21.43 -10.01 -23.04
N GLU A 386 21.16 -11.00 -23.88
CA GLU A 386 20.42 -10.81 -25.12
C GLU A 386 18.93 -11.00 -24.83
N CYS A 387 18.13 -9.98 -25.10
CA CYS A 387 16.72 -9.92 -24.77
C CYS A 387 15.86 -9.88 -26.03
N SER A 388 14.84 -10.72 -26.05
CA SER A 388 13.81 -10.79 -27.09
C SER A 388 12.46 -10.47 -26.49
N ILE A 389 11.60 -9.81 -27.26
CA ILE A 389 10.18 -9.70 -26.97
C ILE A 389 9.44 -10.91 -27.53
N LYS A 390 8.67 -11.57 -26.67
CA LYS A 390 7.87 -12.73 -27.04
C LYS A 390 6.46 -12.56 -26.56
N ASP A 391 5.50 -12.89 -27.41
CA ASP A 391 4.11 -12.93 -27.01
C ASP A 391 3.79 -14.24 -26.27
N PRO A 392 2.61 -14.31 -25.61
CA PRO A 392 2.14 -15.54 -24.99
C PRO A 392 1.96 -16.72 -25.94
N PHE A 393 1.91 -16.51 -27.26
CA PHE A 393 1.77 -17.54 -28.29
C PHE A 393 3.11 -18.07 -28.82
N GLY A 394 4.23 -17.54 -28.32
CA GLY A 394 5.59 -17.91 -28.70
C GLY A 394 6.07 -17.28 -30.00
N ALA A 395 5.34 -16.34 -30.60
CA ALA A 395 5.95 -15.53 -31.65
C ALA A 395 6.88 -14.50 -31.02
N GLN A 396 8.00 -14.30 -31.68
CA GLN A 396 9.08 -13.46 -31.20
C GLN A 396 9.56 -12.56 -32.32
N ASN A 397 9.94 -11.35 -31.98
CA ASN A 397 10.66 -10.50 -32.92
C ASN A 397 12.00 -11.16 -33.28
N ASN A 398 12.43 -11.04 -34.54
CA ASN A 398 13.75 -11.52 -34.95
C ASN A 398 14.86 -10.59 -34.48
N ASP A 399 14.54 -9.33 -34.22
CA ASP A 399 15.46 -8.35 -33.69
C ASP A 399 15.51 -8.48 -32.16
N THR A 400 16.70 -8.79 -31.65
CA THR A 400 17.01 -8.83 -30.22
C THR A 400 17.79 -7.58 -29.81
N LEU A 401 17.62 -7.16 -28.56
CA LEU A 401 18.40 -6.09 -27.95
C LEU A 401 19.33 -6.69 -26.89
N THR A 402 20.59 -6.29 -26.90
CA THR A 402 21.54 -6.66 -25.86
C THR A 402 21.55 -5.58 -24.78
N PHE A 403 21.36 -5.97 -23.53
CA PHE A 403 21.47 -5.06 -22.39
C PHE A 403 22.63 -5.45 -21.48
N THR A 404 23.20 -4.45 -20.81
CA THR A 404 24.18 -4.67 -19.74
C THR A 404 23.51 -4.42 -18.40
N PHE A 405 23.47 -5.44 -17.55
CA PHE A 405 22.93 -5.34 -16.20
C PHE A 405 24.10 -5.18 -15.22
N GLY A 406 23.97 -4.29 -14.24
CA GLY A 406 24.99 -4.19 -13.21
C GLY A 406 24.77 -3.08 -12.22
N GLN A 407 25.59 -3.11 -11.18
CA GLN A 407 25.52 -2.14 -10.10
C GLN A 407 26.35 -0.89 -10.43
N PRO A 408 25.75 0.31 -10.48
CA PRO A 408 26.47 1.53 -10.89
C PRO A 408 27.46 2.02 -9.82
N PHE A 409 27.12 1.85 -8.55
CA PHE A 409 27.96 2.26 -7.42
C PHE A 409 27.68 1.41 -6.17
N THR A 410 28.63 1.42 -5.24
CA THR A 410 28.42 1.02 -3.84
C THR A 410 28.43 2.26 -2.97
N ALA A 411 27.73 2.24 -1.84
CA ALA A 411 27.68 3.40 -0.96
C ALA A 411 27.71 3.03 0.52
N THR A 412 28.17 3.97 1.34
CA THR A 412 28.10 3.95 2.80
C THR A 412 27.57 5.29 3.30
N GLY A 413 26.77 5.27 4.35
CA GLY A 413 26.31 6.48 5.04
C GLY A 413 26.71 6.44 6.52
N GLU A 414 27.15 7.58 7.04
CA GLU A 414 27.40 7.77 8.47
C GLU A 414 27.01 9.20 8.89
N ILE A 415 26.70 9.39 10.17
CA ILE A 415 26.43 10.73 10.75
C ILE A 415 27.59 11.05 11.69
N THR A 416 28.42 12.04 11.35
CA THR A 416 29.60 12.41 12.13
C THR A 416 29.41 13.68 12.96
N ASP A 417 28.68 14.66 12.43
CA ASP A 417 28.45 15.97 13.03
C ASP A 417 27.07 16.11 13.71
N GLY A 418 26.17 15.14 13.51
CA GLY A 418 24.79 15.15 14.00
C GLY A 418 23.80 15.88 13.11
N GLU A 419 24.27 16.62 12.10
CA GLU A 419 23.45 17.51 11.26
C GLU A 419 23.39 17.02 9.79
N ASN A 420 24.41 16.30 9.33
CA ASN A 420 24.53 15.83 7.97
C ASN A 420 24.81 14.31 7.93
N ILE A 421 24.36 13.67 6.85
CA ILE A 421 24.79 12.32 6.49
C ILE A 421 25.97 12.44 5.55
N ASP A 422 27.11 11.88 5.95
CA ASP A 422 28.28 11.70 5.10
C ASP A 422 28.05 10.50 4.19
N PHE A 423 27.46 10.76 3.03
CA PHE A 423 27.14 9.75 2.03
C PHE A 423 28.32 9.55 1.08
N THR A 424 29.06 8.46 1.28
CA THR A 424 30.22 8.12 0.45
C THR A 424 29.81 7.17 -0.66
N VAL A 425 29.97 7.61 -1.91
CA VAL A 425 29.65 6.84 -3.11
C VAL A 425 30.95 6.38 -3.76
N THR A 426 31.06 5.08 -4.03
CA THR A 426 32.17 4.45 -4.73
C THR A 426 31.69 3.87 -6.07
N PRO A 427 32.12 4.43 -7.22
CA PRO A 427 31.71 3.91 -8.52
C PRO A 427 32.28 2.50 -8.75
N THR A 428 31.49 1.60 -9.33
CA THR A 428 31.93 0.22 -9.62
C THR A 428 32.78 0.11 -10.89
N GLY A 429 32.77 1.16 -11.71
CA GLY A 429 33.35 1.15 -13.06
C GLY A 429 32.40 0.68 -14.15
N LEU A 430 31.10 0.49 -13.85
CA LEU A 430 30.08 0.13 -14.84
C LEU A 430 29.96 1.18 -15.96
N VAL A 431 30.08 2.46 -15.59
CA VAL A 431 30.12 3.61 -16.51
C VAL A 431 31.37 4.45 -16.24
N SER A 432 31.85 5.17 -17.27
CA SER A 432 33.04 6.02 -17.16
C SER A 432 32.83 7.30 -16.35
N GLU A 433 31.59 7.78 -16.30
CA GLU A 433 31.16 8.94 -15.53
C GLU A 433 29.75 8.69 -15.00
N LEU A 434 29.52 8.97 -13.73
CA LEU A 434 28.25 8.78 -13.07
C LEU A 434 27.85 10.06 -12.34
N SER A 435 26.69 10.64 -12.69
CA SER A 435 26.10 11.74 -11.94
C SER A 435 25.17 11.17 -10.88
N VAL A 436 25.42 11.44 -9.60
CA VAL A 436 24.58 10.99 -8.48
C VAL A 436 24.00 12.21 -7.79
N ALA A 437 22.69 12.22 -7.60
CA ALA A 437 21.98 13.19 -6.79
C ALA A 437 21.26 12.47 -5.64
N ALA A 438 21.43 12.95 -4.41
CA ALA A 438 20.88 12.32 -3.22
C ALA A 438 20.44 13.35 -2.18
N HIS A 439 19.58 12.92 -1.26
CA HIS A 439 19.12 13.68 -0.11
C HIS A 439 18.83 12.75 1.08
N ALA A 440 18.87 13.31 2.29
CA ALA A 440 18.37 12.62 3.48
C ALA A 440 16.84 12.55 3.42
N HIS A 441 16.25 11.40 3.74
CA HIS A 441 14.83 11.15 3.58
C HIS A 441 14.24 10.53 4.84
N GLN A 442 13.11 11.08 5.31
CA GLN A 442 12.37 10.57 6.46
C GLN A 442 10.86 10.69 6.21
N MET A 443 10.19 9.54 6.05
CA MET A 443 8.75 9.45 5.76
C MET A 443 8.31 10.26 4.53
N GLN A 444 7.82 11.48 4.74
CA GLN A 444 7.33 12.38 3.68
C GLN A 444 8.16 13.68 3.61
N ILE A 445 9.21 13.79 4.40
CA ILE A 445 10.08 14.96 4.47
C ILE A 445 11.42 14.59 3.84
N MET A 446 11.88 15.47 2.95
CA MET A 446 13.18 15.36 2.28
C MET A 446 14.08 16.51 2.70
N GLY A 447 15.34 16.19 2.96
CA GLY A 447 16.41 17.16 3.11
C GLY A 447 16.79 17.80 1.77
N THR A 448 17.75 18.72 1.82
CA THR A 448 18.21 19.40 0.61
C THR A 448 18.99 18.44 -0.29
N MET A 449 18.58 18.33 -1.55
CA MET A 449 19.28 17.52 -2.55
C MET A 449 20.67 18.07 -2.88
N ARG A 450 21.64 17.16 -2.93
CA ARG A 450 23.03 17.42 -3.33
C ARG A 450 23.40 16.48 -4.46
N SER A 451 24.26 16.93 -5.35
CA SER A 451 24.74 16.11 -6.47
C SER A 451 26.26 16.16 -6.63
N VAL A 452 26.80 15.10 -7.21
CA VAL A 452 28.22 14.94 -7.53
C VAL A 452 28.37 14.16 -8.84
N SER A 453 29.39 14.50 -9.61
CA SER A 453 29.84 13.67 -10.74
C SER A 453 31.06 12.86 -10.33
N LEU A 454 30.97 11.55 -10.49
CA LEU A 454 32.00 10.56 -10.17
C LEU A 454 32.61 10.02 -11.46
N THR A 455 33.90 9.72 -11.43
CA THR A 455 34.58 8.99 -12.50
C THR A 455 35.11 7.68 -11.94
N ASN A 456 36.27 7.70 -11.28
CA ASN A 456 36.96 6.48 -10.83
C ASN A 456 37.31 6.46 -9.33
N ALA A 457 36.96 7.51 -8.58
CA ALA A 457 37.32 7.63 -7.17
C ALA A 457 36.06 7.78 -6.31
N PRO A 458 36.08 7.25 -5.07
CA PRO A 458 35.02 7.51 -4.11
C PRO A 458 34.88 9.02 -3.82
N MET A 459 33.65 9.49 -3.65
CA MET A 459 33.37 10.85 -3.19
C MET A 459 32.35 10.83 -2.06
N THR A 460 32.57 11.67 -1.05
CA THR A 460 31.63 11.87 0.05
C THR A 460 30.81 13.13 -0.21
N ILE A 461 29.48 12.98 -0.15
CA ILE A 461 28.49 14.04 -0.26
C ILE A 461 27.94 14.26 1.15
N SER A 462 28.03 15.47 1.66
CA SER A 462 27.38 15.84 2.93
C SER A 462 25.92 16.19 2.64
N LEU A 463 25.00 15.33 3.08
CA LEU A 463 23.55 15.46 2.89
C LEU A 463 22.91 16.12 4.12
N PRO A 464 22.42 17.36 4.02
CA PRO A 464 21.81 18.02 5.17
C PRO A 464 20.51 17.37 5.60
N MET A 465 20.35 17.22 6.92
CA MET A 465 19.12 16.72 7.55
C MET A 465 18.24 17.85 8.10
N ASP A 466 18.43 19.09 7.62
CA ASP A 466 17.65 20.26 8.03
C ASP A 466 16.15 20.01 7.86
N GLY A 467 15.38 20.23 8.94
CA GLY A 467 13.93 20.04 8.95
C GLY A 467 13.48 18.58 9.08
N LEU A 468 14.40 17.62 9.19
CA LEU A 468 14.08 16.26 9.60
C LEU A 468 13.97 16.18 11.13
N ARG A 469 13.02 15.37 11.61
CA ARG A 469 12.84 15.13 13.04
C ARG A 469 13.81 14.06 13.54
N PRO A 470 14.05 13.98 14.85
CA PRO A 470 14.81 12.88 15.43
C PRO A 470 14.18 11.52 15.09
N GLY A 471 15.02 10.51 14.87
CA GLY A 471 14.61 9.16 14.49
C GLY A 471 15.26 8.65 13.21
N SER A 472 14.75 7.53 12.69
CA SER A 472 15.32 6.84 11.53
C SER A 472 15.39 7.73 10.30
N VAL A 473 16.51 7.70 9.59
CA VAL A 473 16.73 8.45 8.36
C VAL A 473 17.38 7.58 7.30
N MET A 474 16.92 7.70 6.06
CA MET A 474 17.43 6.97 4.90
C MET A 474 18.05 7.94 3.89
N VAL A 475 18.78 7.39 2.92
CA VAL A 475 19.29 8.16 1.79
C VAL A 475 18.49 7.80 0.54
N MET A 476 17.85 8.78 -0.08
CA MET A 476 17.13 8.59 -1.35
C MET A 476 17.74 9.47 -2.44
N GLY A 477 17.72 8.98 -3.67
CA GLY A 477 18.33 9.70 -4.77
C GLY A 477 18.19 9.01 -6.12
N ASN A 478 18.92 9.54 -7.09
CA ASN A 478 19.01 8.96 -8.41
C ASN A 478 20.42 9.08 -8.99
N ALA A 479 20.78 8.17 -9.88
CA ALA A 479 22.05 8.16 -10.60
C ALA A 479 21.83 8.06 -12.11
N GLN A 480 22.62 8.82 -12.87
CA GLN A 480 22.42 9.02 -14.31
C GLN A 480 23.73 8.93 -15.09
N ASN A 481 23.63 8.36 -16.29
CA ASN A 481 24.63 8.40 -17.35
C ASN A 481 23.92 8.36 -18.71
N SER A 482 24.55 8.86 -19.77
CA SER A 482 23.94 8.93 -21.11
C SER A 482 23.61 7.57 -21.74
N ASN A 483 24.28 6.49 -21.35
CA ASN A 483 24.05 5.12 -21.85
C ASN A 483 23.44 4.19 -20.79
N MET A 484 22.81 4.77 -19.76
CA MET A 484 22.23 4.04 -18.63
C MET A 484 20.82 4.56 -18.38
N LEU A 485 19.88 3.66 -18.07
CA LEU A 485 18.58 4.08 -17.56
C LEU A 485 18.77 4.88 -16.24
N ASN A 486 17.82 5.76 -15.92
CA ASN A 486 17.87 6.50 -14.66
C ASN A 486 17.77 5.48 -13.51
N PHE A 487 18.75 5.49 -12.61
CA PHE A 487 18.78 4.59 -11.47
C PHE A 487 18.25 5.30 -10.23
N GLU A 488 17.02 5.04 -9.85
CA GLU A 488 16.45 5.54 -8.60
C GLU A 488 16.75 4.58 -7.45
N PHE A 489 17.11 5.12 -6.28
CA PHE A 489 17.49 4.31 -5.13
C PHE A 489 16.99 4.89 -3.82
N MET A 490 16.70 3.99 -2.88
CA MET A 490 16.46 4.27 -1.47
C MET A 490 17.33 3.30 -0.65
N LEU A 491 18.26 3.85 0.11
CA LEU A 491 19.27 3.09 0.85
C LEU A 491 19.08 3.33 2.34
N ASP A 492 18.87 2.25 3.07
CA ASP A 492 18.84 2.24 4.52
C ASP A 492 20.20 1.78 5.07
N PHE A 493 20.84 2.67 5.82
CA PHE A 493 22.12 2.40 6.50
C PHE A 493 21.94 2.22 8.02
N GLY A 494 20.69 2.17 8.52
CA GLY A 494 20.38 2.10 9.94
C GLY A 494 20.75 3.38 10.70
N LEU A 495 20.62 4.54 10.05
CA LEU A 495 21.00 5.83 10.61
C LEU A 495 19.85 6.42 11.42
N GLU A 496 20.20 7.05 12.54
CA GLU A 496 19.25 7.71 13.42
C GLU A 496 19.70 9.15 13.66
N LYS A 497 18.85 10.11 13.32
CA LYS A 497 19.06 11.52 13.61
C LYS A 497 18.79 11.76 15.09
N VAL A 498 19.75 12.39 15.77
CA VAL A 498 19.59 12.86 17.15
C VAL A 498 18.93 14.24 17.17
N SER A 499 18.27 14.56 18.28
CA SER A 499 17.69 15.89 18.50
C SER A 499 18.75 16.96 18.74
N LEU A 500 18.59 18.11 18.08
CA LEU A 500 19.41 19.31 18.26
C LEU A 500 18.77 20.25 19.27
N PRO A 501 19.56 20.86 20.18
CA PRO A 501 19.01 21.73 21.22
C PRO A 501 18.32 22.97 20.63
N PRO A 502 17.20 23.45 21.23
CA PRO A 502 16.53 24.66 20.79
C PRO A 502 17.42 25.90 20.84
N VAL A 503 17.26 26.84 19.93
CA VAL A 503 17.99 28.11 19.91
C VAL A 503 17.14 29.20 20.58
N LEU A 504 17.69 29.83 21.62
CA LEU A 504 17.07 30.92 22.39
C LEU A 504 17.72 32.27 22.08
N GLU A 505 16.90 33.29 21.83
CA GLU A 505 17.34 34.69 21.68
C GLU A 505 16.47 35.64 22.51
N ILE A 506 17.09 36.66 23.12
CA ILE A 506 16.38 37.76 23.81
C ILE A 506 16.32 38.98 22.90
N LYS A 507 15.13 39.57 22.77
CA LYS A 507 14.94 40.84 22.06
C LYS A 507 15.12 42.02 23.01
N VAL A 508 15.96 42.97 22.61
CA VAL A 508 16.07 44.26 23.29
C VAL A 508 14.86 45.14 22.99
N ASN A 509 14.46 45.95 23.96
CA ASN A 509 13.42 46.97 23.77
C ASN A 509 13.96 48.18 22.97
N PHE A 510 13.08 49.15 22.69
CA PHE A 510 13.44 50.37 21.95
C PHE A 510 14.53 51.23 22.64
N GLU A 511 14.79 51.02 23.93
CA GLU A 511 15.87 51.67 24.69
C GLU A 511 17.18 50.89 24.67
N GLY A 512 17.25 49.76 23.94
CA GLY A 512 18.42 48.89 23.89
C GLY A 512 18.64 48.06 25.16
N LYS A 513 17.63 47.95 26.03
CA LYS A 513 17.68 47.15 27.27
C LYS A 513 16.97 45.80 27.09
N ASN A 514 17.43 44.80 27.83
CA ASN A 514 16.91 43.42 27.73
C ASN A 514 15.53 43.23 28.39
N ALA A 515 15.08 44.18 29.21
CA ALA A 515 13.85 44.07 29.99
C ALA A 515 13.07 45.39 30.00
N THR A 516 11.75 45.30 30.11
CA THR A 516 10.87 46.46 30.27
C THR A 516 10.22 46.43 31.65
N TRP A 517 10.46 47.46 32.46
CA TRP A 517 9.94 47.52 33.83
C TRP A 517 8.50 48.03 33.86
N ASP A 518 7.71 47.47 34.79
CA ASP A 518 6.39 47.99 35.11
C ASP A 518 6.49 49.29 35.92
N ALA A 519 5.37 50.03 36.03
CA ALA A 519 5.36 51.32 36.74
C ALA A 519 5.67 51.20 38.25
N SER A 520 5.58 49.99 38.82
CA SER A 520 5.92 49.73 40.21
C SER A 520 7.41 49.42 40.43
N GLY A 521 8.12 49.07 39.35
CA GLY A 521 9.50 48.56 39.38
C GLY A 521 9.66 47.26 40.15
N LEU A 522 8.56 46.52 40.39
CA LEU A 522 8.57 45.21 41.06
C LEU A 522 8.36 44.05 40.08
N LYS A 523 8.08 44.36 38.81
CA LYS A 523 7.98 43.40 37.72
C LYS A 523 8.66 43.92 36.47
N PHE A 524 9.21 43.02 35.68
CA PHE A 524 9.73 43.33 34.36
C PHE A 524 9.31 42.28 33.34
N THR A 525 9.11 42.71 32.11
CA THR A 525 8.76 41.85 30.98
C THR A 525 10.00 41.54 30.15
N LEU A 526 10.22 40.26 29.87
CA LEU A 526 11.20 39.77 28.90
C LEU A 526 10.51 39.31 27.63
N LYS A 527 11.14 39.56 26.49
CA LYS A 527 10.66 39.09 25.18
C LYS A 527 11.81 38.48 24.40
N GLY A 528 11.52 37.51 23.56
CA GLY A 528 12.53 36.88 22.74
C GLY A 528 11.96 35.96 21.66
N GLU A 529 12.85 35.21 21.04
CA GLU A 529 12.51 34.14 20.09
C GLU A 529 13.05 32.80 20.58
N VAL A 530 12.35 31.72 20.24
CA VAL A 530 12.81 30.34 20.42
C VAL A 530 12.49 29.56 19.15
N ILE A 531 13.47 28.83 18.63
CA ILE A 531 13.33 28.00 17.44
C ILE A 531 13.99 26.67 17.72
N ASP A 532 13.27 25.59 17.46
CA ASP A 532 13.82 24.25 17.41
C ASP A 532 14.32 23.96 15.98
N PRO A 533 15.60 23.57 15.79
CA PRO A 533 16.12 23.24 14.46
C PRO A 533 15.40 22.07 13.78
N ASP A 534 14.83 21.15 14.56
CA ASP A 534 14.25 19.88 14.11
C ASP A 534 12.73 19.96 13.97
N GLY A 535 12.14 21.09 14.38
CA GLY A 535 10.70 21.33 14.34
C GLY A 535 9.93 20.62 15.46
N GLU A 536 10.61 20.23 16.54
CA GLU A 536 10.01 19.68 17.75
C GLU A 536 9.33 20.78 18.60
N ALA A 537 8.39 20.37 19.46
CA ALA A 537 7.73 21.28 20.37
C ALA A 537 8.66 21.67 21.53
N VAL A 538 8.79 22.97 21.79
CA VAL A 538 9.69 23.48 22.85
C VAL A 538 8.90 23.94 24.06
N SER A 539 9.31 23.52 25.25
CA SER A 539 8.87 24.04 26.55
C SER A 539 9.90 25.06 27.09
N LEU A 540 9.43 26.13 27.76
CA LEU A 540 10.31 27.16 28.33
C LEU A 540 10.15 27.20 29.84
N SER A 541 11.25 27.38 30.56
CA SER A 541 11.26 27.72 31.99
C SER A 541 12.27 28.82 32.29
N LEU A 542 11.98 29.60 33.33
CA LEU A 542 12.82 30.71 33.79
C LEU A 542 13.16 30.49 35.26
N THR A 543 14.42 30.69 35.63
CA THR A 543 14.88 30.67 37.01
C THR A 543 15.42 32.04 37.41
N LEU A 544 14.93 32.57 38.54
CA LEU A 544 15.38 33.82 39.13
C LEU A 544 15.39 33.69 40.66
N CYS A 545 16.53 34.00 41.29
CA CYS A 545 16.70 34.00 42.76
C CYS A 545 16.27 32.68 43.46
N GLY A 546 16.50 31.55 42.78
CA GLY A 546 16.15 30.20 43.25
C GLY A 546 14.68 29.80 43.03
N SER A 547 13.84 30.69 42.48
CA SER A 547 12.47 30.38 42.08
C SER A 547 12.37 30.10 40.58
N GLN A 548 11.47 29.20 40.19
CA GLN A 548 11.17 28.89 38.78
C GLN A 548 9.81 29.46 38.36
N ALA A 549 9.72 29.87 37.09
CA ALA A 549 8.53 30.36 36.41
C ALA A 549 8.39 29.69 35.04
N SER A 550 7.16 29.42 34.60
CA SER A 550 6.86 28.70 33.34
C SER A 550 5.69 29.30 32.57
N ASP A 551 5.22 30.47 32.99
CA ASP A 551 4.05 31.21 32.48
C ASP A 551 4.40 32.07 31.25
N PHE A 552 5.04 31.45 30.26
CA PHE A 552 5.37 32.10 28.99
C PHE A 552 4.14 32.22 28.08
N THR A 553 3.95 33.41 27.50
CA THR A 553 3.02 33.63 26.39
C THR A 553 3.77 33.44 25.07
N LYS A 554 3.40 32.44 24.27
CA LYS A 554 4.04 32.12 22.97
C LYS A 554 3.13 32.42 21.80
N VAL A 555 3.66 33.08 20.78
CA VAL A 555 2.98 33.30 19.48
C VAL A 555 3.97 33.07 18.35
N GLY A 556 3.85 31.91 17.69
CA GLY A 556 4.85 31.43 16.73
C GLY A 556 6.20 31.25 17.43
N LYS A 557 7.28 31.76 16.81
CA LYS A 557 8.62 31.75 17.40
C LYS A 557 8.83 32.75 18.54
N ASN A 558 7.92 33.73 18.73
CA ASN A 558 8.09 34.76 19.76
C ASN A 558 7.55 34.29 21.11
N TRP A 559 8.24 34.68 22.17
CA TRP A 559 7.81 34.45 23.55
C TRP A 559 7.89 35.74 24.38
N GLU A 560 7.02 35.82 25.39
CA GLU A 560 6.95 36.91 26.37
C GLU A 560 6.66 36.35 27.76
N ILE A 561 7.30 36.90 28.79
CA ILE A 561 7.06 36.52 30.19
C ILE A 561 7.20 37.73 31.11
N ASP A 562 6.28 37.84 32.09
CA ASP A 562 6.32 38.84 33.14
C ASP A 562 6.94 38.25 34.41
N VAL A 563 8.09 38.79 34.82
CA VAL A 563 8.89 38.25 35.92
C VAL A 563 8.79 39.19 37.13
N SER A 564 8.49 38.64 38.31
CA SER A 564 8.47 39.40 39.56
C SER A 564 9.74 39.21 40.38
N ILE A 565 10.28 40.31 40.90
CA ILE A 565 11.48 40.32 41.76
C ILE A 565 11.17 40.10 43.24
N ALA A 566 9.92 39.80 43.62
CA ALA A 566 9.49 39.71 45.02
C ALA A 566 10.33 38.75 45.87
N THR A 567 10.82 37.66 45.28
CA THR A 567 11.72 36.69 45.94
C THR A 567 13.13 37.25 46.13
N CYS A 568 13.64 37.97 45.12
CA CYS A 568 14.97 38.59 45.15
C CYS A 568 15.06 39.72 46.18
N VAL A 569 14.00 40.55 46.26
CA VAL A 569 13.89 41.64 47.25
C VAL A 569 13.92 41.09 48.68
N GLN A 570 13.28 39.94 48.93
CA GLN A 570 13.33 39.27 50.24
C GLN A 570 14.74 38.76 50.60
N GLN A 571 15.57 38.48 49.60
CA GLN A 571 16.94 37.99 49.76
C GLN A 571 17.99 39.13 49.73
N GLY A 572 17.58 40.39 49.50
CA GLY A 572 18.47 41.55 49.44
C GLY A 572 19.34 41.62 48.17
N ILE A 573 18.90 40.98 47.07
CA ILE A 573 19.62 40.94 45.79
C ILE A 573 19.24 42.16 44.94
N THR A 574 20.23 42.89 44.42
CA THR A 574 20.05 44.12 43.61
C THR A 574 20.45 43.96 42.14
N GLU A 575 20.96 42.79 41.75
CA GLU A 575 21.22 42.41 40.36
C GLU A 575 20.46 41.11 40.06
N TYR A 576 19.57 41.16 39.07
CA TYR A 576 18.65 40.05 38.78
C TYR A 576 19.20 39.19 37.64
N ASP A 577 19.92 38.12 38.00
CA ASP A 577 20.37 37.12 37.04
C ASP A 577 19.24 36.15 36.73
N VAL A 578 18.73 36.25 35.52
CA VAL A 578 17.65 35.42 34.99
C VAL A 578 18.26 34.34 34.10
N SER A 579 17.95 33.07 34.38
CA SER A 579 18.31 31.95 33.51
C SER A 579 17.06 31.39 32.83
N ILE A 580 17.01 31.45 31.51
CA ILE A 580 15.93 30.90 30.70
C ILE A 580 16.41 29.59 30.11
N SER A 581 15.64 28.52 30.24
CA SER A 581 15.90 27.25 29.60
C SER A 581 14.78 26.87 28.64
N ALA A 582 15.16 26.34 27.49
CA ALA A 582 14.27 25.74 26.50
C ALA A 582 14.54 24.24 26.45
N THR A 583 13.49 23.43 26.52
CA THR A 583 13.57 21.97 26.42
C THR A 583 12.67 21.49 25.30
N ASP A 584 13.23 20.81 24.30
CA ASP A 584 12.45 20.17 23.23
C ASP A 584 11.69 18.92 23.72
N GLU A 585 10.94 18.30 22.82
CA GLU A 585 10.16 17.08 23.08
C GLU A 585 11.06 15.86 23.34
N SER A 586 12.24 15.82 22.71
CA SER A 586 13.27 14.81 22.92
C SER A 586 14.04 14.97 24.23
N GLY A 587 13.82 16.06 24.96
CA GLY A 587 14.42 16.35 26.26
C GLY A 587 15.79 17.04 26.23
N VAL A 588 16.25 17.54 25.08
CA VAL A 588 17.49 18.31 24.98
C VAL A 588 17.23 19.76 25.41
N VAL A 589 18.17 20.32 26.17
CA VAL A 589 17.99 21.61 26.85
C VAL A 589 19.02 22.63 26.37
N SER A 590 18.56 23.84 26.05
CA SER A 590 19.41 25.02 25.90
C SER A 590 19.13 26.04 26.99
N THR A 591 20.14 26.81 27.39
CA THR A 591 20.02 27.81 28.46
C THR A 591 20.62 29.15 28.05
N LEU A 592 19.93 30.24 28.36
CA LEU A 592 20.34 31.62 28.15
C LEU A 592 20.28 32.38 29.47
N SER A 593 21.36 33.06 29.85
CA SER A 593 21.39 33.88 31.06
C SER A 593 21.41 35.37 30.72
N VAL A 594 20.61 36.16 31.42
CA VAL A 594 20.52 37.61 31.25
C VAL A 594 20.50 38.32 32.61
N THR A 595 21.36 39.32 32.75
CA THR A 595 21.38 40.17 33.94
C THR A 595 20.49 41.40 33.71
N VAL A 596 19.52 41.61 34.59
CA VAL A 596 18.65 42.79 34.61
C VAL A 596 19.01 43.65 35.82
N LYS A 597 19.36 44.91 35.60
CA LYS A 597 19.68 45.86 36.67
C LYS A 597 18.41 46.47 37.28
N ASP A 598 18.47 46.72 38.59
CA ASP A 598 17.41 47.42 39.32
C ASP A 598 17.24 48.87 38.80
N PRO A 599 16.02 49.30 38.45
CA PRO A 599 15.74 50.64 37.95
C PRO A 599 15.92 51.74 39.01
N TYR A 600 16.01 51.37 40.29
CA TYR A 600 16.18 52.27 41.43
C TYR A 600 17.53 52.13 42.14
N ALA A 601 18.47 51.35 41.60
CA ALA A 601 19.83 51.32 42.12
C ALA A 601 20.45 52.73 42.03
N THR A 602 20.70 53.35 43.19
CA THR A 602 21.48 54.58 43.30
C THR A 602 22.96 54.23 43.10
N ASP A 603 23.58 54.79 42.06
CA ASP A 603 25.04 54.78 41.88
C ASP A 603 25.69 55.51 43.05
N ASP A 604 26.13 54.77 44.06
CA ASP A 604 26.79 55.32 45.24
C ASP A 604 28.30 55.09 45.14
N THR A 605 28.99 55.88 44.31
CA THR A 605 30.42 56.13 44.44
C THR A 605 30.76 57.56 44.01
N SER A 606 30.63 58.49 44.95
CA SER A 606 31.41 59.74 44.95
C SER A 606 32.49 59.64 46.04
N SER A 607 33.69 59.22 45.63
CA SER A 607 34.88 59.39 46.44
C SER A 607 35.99 59.98 45.57
N GLU A 608 36.02 61.31 45.55
CA GLU A 608 37.16 62.09 45.08
C GLU A 608 38.37 61.84 46.01
N THR A 609 39.51 61.50 45.43
CA THR A 609 40.82 61.85 46.01
C THR A 609 41.78 62.25 44.89
N ASN A 610 42.22 63.52 44.96
CA ASN A 610 43.19 64.19 44.10
C ASN A 610 44.60 63.56 44.16
N ASN A 611 45.29 63.42 43.02
CA ASN A 611 46.43 64.26 42.61
C ASN A 611 47.19 63.72 41.37
N GLY A 612 47.49 64.61 40.42
CA GLY A 612 48.80 64.67 39.75
C GLY A 612 48.90 64.54 38.23
N ASP A 613 48.50 65.58 37.49
CA ASP A 613 49.08 66.18 36.27
C ASP A 613 49.86 65.32 35.24
N ASN A 614 49.36 65.21 33.99
CA ASN A 614 49.80 66.04 32.84
C ASN A 614 49.13 65.68 31.48
N GLU A 615 48.59 66.72 30.83
CA GLU A 615 48.43 67.02 29.39
C GLU A 615 47.45 66.23 28.48
N ASP A 616 46.25 66.82 28.33
CA ASP A 616 45.45 67.14 27.13
C ASP A 616 45.28 66.16 25.94
N SER A 617 44.06 65.61 25.76
CA SER A 617 43.03 66.10 24.81
C SER A 617 41.88 65.09 24.62
N GLU A 618 40.70 65.64 24.34
CA GLU A 618 39.35 65.06 24.43
C GLU A 618 39.07 63.78 23.62
N SER A 619 38.33 62.81 24.20
CA SER A 619 37.28 62.00 23.54
C SER A 619 36.76 60.85 24.44
N SER A 620 35.55 61.04 24.97
CA SER A 620 34.54 60.05 25.42
C SER A 620 34.76 58.53 25.15
N GLY A 621 34.80 57.74 26.24
CA GLY A 621 33.90 56.60 26.53
C GLY A 621 34.04 55.25 25.80
N LEU A 622 34.44 54.18 26.53
CA LEU A 622 33.64 53.00 26.95
C LEU A 622 34.56 51.85 27.48
N PRO A 623 34.07 50.98 28.39
CA PRO A 623 34.84 49.99 29.12
C PRO A 623 35.03 48.65 28.36
N GLY A 624 36.06 47.91 28.75
CA GLY A 624 36.61 46.76 28.05
C GLY A 624 35.68 45.57 27.87
N VAL A 625 35.55 45.14 26.62
CA VAL A 625 35.04 43.84 26.20
C VAL A 625 36.01 42.72 26.60
N SER A 626 35.47 41.72 27.30
CA SER A 626 36.13 40.45 27.61
C SER A 626 36.63 39.76 26.35
N PHE A 627 37.90 39.35 26.38
CA PHE A 627 38.67 38.73 25.29
C PHE A 627 38.12 37.38 24.78
N MET A 628 37.03 36.86 25.36
CA MET A 628 36.39 35.59 24.97
C MET A 628 35.26 35.76 23.93
N ALA A 629 34.63 36.93 23.85
CA ALA A 629 33.57 37.19 22.86
C ALA A 629 34.15 37.45 21.45
N THR A 630 35.36 38.02 21.38
CA THR A 630 36.02 38.32 20.10
C THR A 630 36.50 37.07 19.37
N LEU A 631 36.76 35.96 20.07
CA LEU A 631 37.15 34.70 19.42
C LEU A 631 35.96 34.00 18.75
N ALA A 632 34.76 34.07 19.35
CA ALA A 632 33.56 33.49 18.76
C ALA A 632 33.09 34.26 17.52
N VAL A 633 33.09 35.60 17.58
CA VAL A 633 32.68 36.45 16.45
C VAL A 633 33.69 36.43 15.30
N THR A 634 34.99 36.28 15.58
CA THR A 634 36.01 36.18 14.51
C THR A 634 36.02 34.81 13.82
N LEU A 635 35.67 33.71 14.51
CA LEU A 635 35.49 32.39 13.89
C LEU A 635 34.22 32.32 13.01
N LEU A 636 33.11 32.92 13.45
CA LEU A 636 31.89 33.04 12.64
C LEU A 636 32.05 34.01 11.45
N GLY A 637 32.81 35.10 11.62
CA GLY A 637 33.15 36.03 10.54
C GLY A 637 34.07 35.43 9.47
N ALA A 638 35.01 34.56 9.86
CA ALA A 638 35.90 33.87 8.93
C ALA A 638 35.18 32.77 8.13
N ALA A 639 34.23 32.04 8.75
CA ALA A 639 33.41 31.04 8.06
C ALA A 639 32.41 31.66 7.07
N PHE A 640 31.89 32.86 7.35
CA PHE A 640 31.00 33.56 6.42
C PHE A 640 31.76 34.25 5.27
N ALA A 641 33.02 34.65 5.49
CA ALA A 641 33.87 35.22 4.45
C ALA A 641 34.49 34.17 3.51
N SER A 642 34.73 32.94 3.98
CA SER A 642 35.17 31.83 3.10
C SER A 642 34.05 31.32 2.19
N ARG A 643 32.78 31.34 2.64
CA ARG A 643 31.60 31.01 1.82
C ARG A 643 31.28 32.01 0.69
N LYS A 644 32.05 33.09 0.54
CA LYS A 644 31.94 34.03 -0.61
C LYS A 644 33.12 33.98 -1.57
N LYS A 645 34.06 33.05 -1.35
CA LYS A 645 35.17 32.73 -2.25
C LYS A 645 35.45 31.22 -2.21
N GLU A 646 34.49 30.43 -2.67
CA GLU A 646 34.67 29.18 -3.42
C GLU A 646 33.43 28.91 -4.25
#